data_AF-A0A6P6PZ05-F1
#
_entry.id   AF-A0A6P6PZ05-F1
#
_cell.length_a   1.000
_cell.length_b   1.000
_cell.length_c   1.000
_cell.angle_alpha   90.00
_cell.angle_beta   90.00
_cell.angle_gamma   90.00
#
_symmetry.space_group_name_H-M   'P 1'
#
loop_
_entity.id
_entity.type
_entity.pdbx_description
1 polymer ?
#
loop_
_entity_poly.entity_id
_entity_poly.type
_entity_poly.pdbx_seq_one_letter_code
_entity_poly.pdbx_strand_id
1 'polypeptide(L)'
;MFSHTSQHTQLHKTILRGEEQPTLVRCEDCCSLYHCPFCGPDMFKPTIQSKCLKHLQGHRRRAIRHKEFFIFKCHLKCRTAPHFHCVSCTSTFMRKDGFLKHLAMCENKKPKVTVVELKSDESLPAPDLHLTTCEAGSTQEMPVSEGHKNLISEDALKIRRSKAYFGEHLCHKRAVSEETVSQGLSDSEMADQNSRGEGETMEEQLRTDDPTMSPVDEGDPSVVDLSVVDHNVTETTVSNAAANLHPIEADVAIQTLVNEMFSGHTSVESTIPKKRSRSDVQDLCPFCGLMLHRKNLQVHLRRKHPDHVSNQEKSASAQVKNPKQQRLALRQQQKIAMESEIRAVFRHCISFPVPTSASVVADELVDTASEKRCVTILTRWSQCDLERGVKLCFSQRWTLLCKHDTIEHVLPSGTSSHIEKELLSCHSPSGTLQAVIREDAGHQYLEVWGQNGLEKSLDLTALNKHGKVYEDAQFACLVWSPCEKKLLYVAEKKRVEPSAHSSVASANEDGGLVLLEEQDKNIYVEDWGEGLVGKSCPVLCVADLNKGAVIVYAGVPPHISPGQALWAPNGRGVVFVGQWNEPFRLGLKFCSNRRSALYYLDMKGNCECLSAESVSVSSPRMSPDSCWIVYLQGQVFGPHRQCLRMMLYDMKSRSTSVLVDVVRRAEKGQFAGIYESLPSQCWSADNERIFFSSSCENNKAVFSVDRTTGRVTQVCGLDALRLDDFGSVQLLTIQKDLMVMSCSSPNQPPCLKAGFLSSMDQSEDMQLCNVGGADVYEGFDWQPMLITPPSQEENHQFSGLNFGAILLKPYNLPERRKSPLVVNIHGGPHAHFAADWNATAAALTKLGFAVLMVNYRGSTGFGQDAIESLLGNVGSQDVKDVHRAVLCTLQNETTLDPDRVAVMGGSHGGFLACHLVGQYPDFYRACAARNPVINAATLLGTSDIVDWRYSSVGIQYAFDQLPTSQSLISMLEKSPIIHAAQIRAPVLLMLGGRDRRVSPHQGLELYRALKSRKTPVRLLWYSDEGHSLSKVNTQSDCFFNIVLWFKEHLN
;
A
#
# COMPACT_ATOMS: atom_id res chain seq x y z
N MET A 1 -48.87 27.62 -63.29
CA MET A 1 -49.69 28.72 -62.73
C MET A 1 -49.01 29.26 -61.48
N PHE A 2 -49.31 30.48 -61.05
CA PHE A 2 -48.62 31.17 -59.94
C PHE A 2 -49.16 30.80 -58.57
N SER A 3 -48.27 30.72 -57.57
CA SER A 3 -48.54 31.15 -56.19
C SER A 3 -47.22 31.59 -55.53
N HIS A 4 -47.06 32.89 -55.26
CA HIS A 4 -45.90 33.44 -54.55
C HIS A 4 -46.11 33.38 -53.03
N THR A 5 -45.21 32.72 -52.30
CA THR A 5 -45.01 32.93 -50.86
C THR A 5 -43.52 32.86 -50.50
N SER A 6 -43.01 33.95 -49.92
CA SER A 6 -41.73 34.13 -49.20
C SER A 6 -40.48 33.31 -49.62
N GLN A 7 -39.46 34.02 -50.12
CA GLN A 7 -38.07 33.53 -50.05
C GLN A 7 -37.63 33.44 -48.58
N HIS A 8 -37.66 32.23 -48.00
CA HIS A 8 -36.99 31.96 -46.73
C HIS A 8 -35.52 31.60 -46.97
N THR A 9 -34.60 32.36 -46.37
CA THR A 9 -33.22 31.89 -46.16
C THR A 9 -33.27 30.62 -45.30
N GLN A 10 -32.89 29.49 -45.90
CA GLN A 10 -32.91 28.20 -45.21
C GLN A 10 -31.86 28.19 -44.09
N LEU A 11 -32.34 28.28 -42.84
CA LEU A 11 -31.49 28.26 -41.66
C LEU A 11 -30.84 26.88 -41.51
N HIS A 12 -29.58 26.86 -41.08
CA HIS A 12 -28.90 25.59 -40.81
C HIS A 12 -29.62 24.83 -39.69
N LYS A 13 -29.79 23.51 -39.82
CA LYS A 13 -30.64 22.68 -38.95
C LYS A 13 -30.29 22.66 -37.45
N THR A 14 -29.22 23.34 -37.04
CA THR A 14 -28.86 23.62 -35.64
C THR A 14 -29.43 24.96 -35.12
N ILE A 15 -30.32 25.60 -35.88
CA ILE A 15 -31.05 26.82 -35.52
C ILE A 15 -32.53 26.49 -35.62
N LEU A 16 -33.24 26.49 -34.49
CA LEU A 16 -34.70 26.25 -34.42
C LEU A 16 -35.42 27.54 -34.00
N ARG A 17 -36.71 27.66 -34.34
CA ARG A 17 -37.52 28.87 -34.14
C ARG A 17 -38.64 28.65 -33.11
N GLY A 18 -38.89 29.64 -32.27
CA GLY A 18 -39.87 29.53 -31.19
C GLY A 18 -39.50 28.41 -30.20
N GLU A 19 -40.45 27.52 -29.92
CA GLU A 19 -40.27 26.36 -29.03
C GLU A 19 -40.11 25.02 -29.78
N GLU A 20 -39.82 25.07 -31.08
CA GLU A 20 -39.54 23.89 -31.91
C GLU A 20 -38.58 22.90 -31.21
N GLN A 21 -39.05 21.67 -31.01
CA GLN A 21 -38.24 20.61 -30.40
C GLN A 21 -37.40 19.94 -31.50
N PRO A 22 -36.10 19.66 -31.27
CA PRO A 22 -35.28 18.96 -32.23
C PRO A 22 -35.79 17.53 -32.46
N THR A 23 -36.38 17.28 -33.63
CA THR A 23 -36.87 15.97 -34.05
C THR A 23 -35.72 14.97 -34.10
N LEU A 24 -35.92 13.78 -33.55
CA LEU A 24 -34.97 12.68 -33.72
C LEU A 24 -35.04 12.12 -35.13
N VAL A 25 -33.87 11.84 -35.72
CA VAL A 25 -33.76 11.13 -37.00
C VAL A 25 -33.65 9.64 -36.69
N ARG A 26 -34.54 8.81 -37.22
CA ARG A 26 -34.46 7.35 -37.07
C ARG A 26 -33.26 6.81 -37.87
N CYS A 27 -32.60 5.78 -37.38
CA CYS A 27 -31.53 5.12 -38.12
C CYS A 27 -32.11 4.30 -39.27
N GLU A 28 -31.54 4.45 -40.47
CA GLU A 28 -31.97 3.76 -41.69
C GLU A 28 -31.49 2.29 -41.67
N ASP A 29 -30.26 2.05 -41.20
CA ASP A 29 -29.67 0.70 -41.06
C ASP A 29 -30.30 -0.13 -39.92
N CYS A 30 -30.97 0.50 -38.95
CA CYS A 30 -31.47 -0.18 -37.76
C CYS A 30 -32.71 0.50 -37.17
N CYS A 31 -33.88 -0.10 -37.40
CA CYS A 31 -35.20 0.47 -37.11
C CYS A 31 -35.48 0.77 -35.62
N SER A 32 -34.65 0.32 -34.67
CA SER A 32 -34.78 0.56 -33.22
C SER A 32 -33.93 1.73 -32.70
N LEU A 33 -33.04 2.29 -33.54
CA LEU A 33 -32.07 3.33 -33.14
C LEU A 33 -32.37 4.69 -33.76
N TYR A 34 -31.80 5.74 -33.17
CA TYR A 34 -31.97 7.15 -33.56
C TYR A 34 -30.65 7.91 -33.51
N HIS A 35 -30.41 8.78 -34.50
CA HIS A 35 -29.31 9.73 -34.55
C HIS A 35 -29.67 11.06 -33.87
N CYS A 36 -28.65 11.73 -33.33
CA CYS A 36 -28.77 13.12 -32.89
C CYS A 36 -28.73 14.06 -34.12
N PRO A 37 -29.72 14.96 -34.34
CA PRO A 37 -29.74 15.84 -35.51
C PRO A 37 -28.56 16.82 -35.60
N PHE A 38 -27.83 17.03 -34.48
CA PHE A 38 -26.73 18.00 -34.36
C PHE A 38 -25.33 17.39 -34.33
N CYS A 39 -25.19 16.06 -34.35
CA CYS A 39 -23.91 15.35 -34.27
C CYS A 39 -23.74 14.38 -35.45
N GLY A 40 -22.53 14.28 -36.02
CA GLY A 40 -22.18 13.18 -36.90
C GLY A 40 -22.05 11.85 -36.13
N PRO A 41 -22.16 10.68 -36.81
CA PRO A 41 -22.02 9.36 -36.18
C PRO A 41 -20.71 9.19 -35.39
N ASP A 42 -19.62 9.79 -35.91
CA ASP A 42 -18.29 9.80 -35.29
C ASP A 42 -18.26 10.48 -33.91
N MET A 43 -19.14 11.47 -33.69
CA MET A 43 -19.29 12.20 -32.42
C MET A 43 -20.39 11.63 -31.52
N PHE A 44 -21.41 11.00 -32.10
CA PHE A 44 -22.50 10.34 -31.39
C PHE A 44 -23.15 9.26 -32.27
N LYS A 45 -22.78 8.00 -32.04
CA LYS A 45 -23.34 6.84 -32.75
C LYS A 45 -24.86 6.73 -32.51
N PRO A 46 -25.65 6.24 -33.49
CA PRO A 46 -27.08 6.04 -33.30
C PRO A 46 -27.37 5.14 -32.10
N THR A 47 -28.41 5.46 -31.35
CA THR A 47 -28.74 4.77 -30.10
C THR A 47 -30.24 4.79 -29.82
N ILE A 48 -30.71 4.00 -28.84
CA ILE A 48 -32.12 3.93 -28.46
C ILE A 48 -32.68 5.31 -28.09
N GLN A 49 -33.96 5.54 -28.40
CA GLN A 49 -34.62 6.85 -28.36
C GLN A 49 -34.37 7.62 -27.05
N SER A 50 -34.49 6.96 -25.90
CA SER A 50 -34.30 7.56 -24.57
C SER A 50 -32.88 8.07 -24.32
N LYS A 51 -31.84 7.34 -24.78
CA LYS A 51 -30.44 7.79 -24.71
C LYS A 51 -30.19 8.97 -25.65
N CYS A 52 -30.80 8.96 -26.84
CA CYS A 52 -30.69 10.05 -27.81
C CYS A 52 -31.38 11.33 -27.32
N LEU A 53 -32.55 11.22 -26.66
CA LEU A 53 -33.23 12.34 -25.98
C LEU A 53 -32.40 12.90 -24.81
N LYS A 54 -31.83 12.05 -23.93
CA LYS A 54 -30.92 12.50 -22.86
C LYS A 54 -29.71 13.28 -23.44
N HIS A 55 -29.15 12.84 -24.57
CA HIS A 55 -28.08 13.58 -25.28
C HIS A 55 -28.56 14.93 -25.86
N LEU A 56 -29.75 14.98 -26.47
CA LEU A 56 -30.35 16.22 -26.98
C LEU A 56 -30.65 17.25 -25.88
N GLN A 57 -31.04 16.82 -24.68
CA GLN A 57 -31.14 17.74 -23.53
C GLN A 57 -29.79 18.38 -23.20
N GLY A 58 -28.68 17.63 -23.33
CA GLY A 58 -27.32 18.16 -23.21
C GLY A 58 -26.95 19.19 -24.28
N HIS A 59 -27.57 19.16 -25.46
CA HIS A 59 -27.50 20.25 -26.44
C HIS A 59 -28.38 21.44 -26.03
N ARG A 60 -29.64 21.20 -25.61
CA ARG A 60 -30.59 22.26 -25.18
C ARG A 60 -30.07 23.08 -24.00
N ARG A 61 -29.44 22.46 -23.00
CA ARG A 61 -28.78 23.15 -21.86
C ARG A 61 -27.58 24.03 -22.27
N ARG A 62 -26.98 23.80 -23.45
CA ARG A 62 -25.81 24.54 -23.96
C ARG A 62 -26.13 25.43 -25.17
N ALA A 63 -27.37 25.40 -25.65
CA ALA A 63 -27.85 26.26 -26.73
C ALA A 63 -27.81 27.74 -26.34
N ILE A 64 -27.83 28.60 -27.35
CA ILE A 64 -27.85 30.05 -27.20
C ILE A 64 -29.21 30.53 -27.69
N ARG A 65 -30.05 31.01 -26.76
CA ARG A 65 -31.31 31.66 -27.09
C ARG A 65 -31.02 33.09 -27.53
N HIS A 66 -31.49 33.49 -28.72
CA HIS A 66 -31.34 34.85 -29.25
C HIS A 66 -32.60 35.22 -30.03
N LYS A 67 -33.34 36.22 -29.54
CA LYS A 67 -34.69 36.56 -30.03
C LYS A 67 -35.58 35.32 -30.10
N GLU A 68 -36.21 35.04 -31.25
CA GLU A 68 -37.04 33.85 -31.44
C GLU A 68 -36.24 32.56 -31.76
N PHE A 69 -34.91 32.59 -31.76
CA PHE A 69 -34.08 31.43 -32.16
C PHE A 69 -33.40 30.71 -31.00
N PHE A 70 -33.37 29.38 -31.08
CA PHE A 70 -32.46 28.51 -30.31
C PHE A 70 -31.32 28.03 -31.20
N ILE A 71 -30.11 28.49 -30.90
CA ILE A 71 -28.90 28.20 -31.67
C ILE A 71 -28.08 27.13 -30.93
N PHE A 72 -28.14 25.90 -31.42
CA PHE A 72 -27.43 24.75 -30.87
C PHE A 72 -25.99 24.70 -31.39
N LYS A 73 -25.08 24.06 -30.64
CA LYS A 73 -23.72 23.84 -31.12
C LYS A 73 -23.71 22.71 -32.15
N CYS A 74 -23.20 22.99 -33.34
CA CYS A 74 -23.03 22.04 -34.41
C CYS A 74 -21.82 21.13 -34.16
N HIS A 75 -22.03 19.82 -34.30
CA HIS A 75 -21.01 18.75 -34.31
C HIS A 75 -21.14 17.90 -35.60
N LEU A 76 -21.53 18.54 -36.71
CA LEU A 76 -21.69 17.94 -38.05
C LEU A 76 -20.48 18.29 -38.94
N LYS A 77 -20.29 17.55 -40.04
CA LYS A 77 -19.13 17.67 -40.94
C LYS A 77 -19.04 18.98 -41.76
N CYS A 78 -19.89 19.97 -41.50
CA CYS A 78 -19.81 21.31 -42.10
C CYS A 78 -18.62 22.15 -41.59
N ARG A 79 -17.94 21.74 -40.52
CA ARG A 79 -16.55 22.12 -40.19
C ARG A 79 -15.84 20.94 -39.50
N THR A 80 -14.51 21.01 -39.46
CA THR A 80 -13.65 20.07 -38.72
C THR A 80 -13.75 20.17 -37.19
N ALA A 81 -14.31 21.26 -36.65
CA ALA A 81 -14.41 21.50 -35.21
C ALA A 81 -15.80 22.01 -34.80
N PRO A 82 -16.31 21.69 -33.59
CA PRO A 82 -17.66 22.09 -33.18
C PRO A 82 -17.87 23.59 -33.05
N HIS A 83 -18.97 24.11 -33.61
CA HIS A 83 -19.18 25.54 -33.86
C HIS A 83 -20.66 25.97 -33.77
N PHE A 84 -20.92 27.27 -33.66
CA PHE A 84 -22.24 27.88 -33.79
C PHE A 84 -22.39 28.57 -35.15
N HIS A 85 -23.59 28.57 -35.72
CA HIS A 85 -23.93 29.30 -36.95
C HIS A 85 -24.66 30.60 -36.58
N CYS A 86 -24.37 31.70 -37.27
CA CYS A 86 -25.13 32.94 -37.12
C CYS A 86 -26.51 32.81 -37.80
N VAL A 87 -27.54 33.46 -37.26
CA VAL A 87 -28.89 33.50 -37.86
C VAL A 87 -28.99 34.51 -39.01
N SER A 88 -28.10 35.51 -39.01
CA SER A 88 -28.16 36.69 -39.89
C SER A 88 -27.11 36.70 -41.01
N CYS A 89 -26.14 35.77 -40.99
CA CYS A 89 -25.11 35.64 -42.02
C CYS A 89 -24.45 34.24 -42.00
N THR A 90 -23.62 33.94 -43.00
CA THR A 90 -22.92 32.65 -43.17
C THR A 90 -21.76 32.39 -42.18
N SER A 91 -21.55 33.25 -41.19
CA SER A 91 -20.39 33.14 -40.29
C SER A 91 -20.55 32.04 -39.21
N THR A 92 -19.46 31.31 -38.94
CA THR A 92 -19.42 30.16 -38.01
C THR A 92 -18.34 30.34 -36.94
N PHE A 93 -18.65 30.07 -35.67
CA PHE A 93 -17.75 30.36 -34.53
C PHE A 93 -17.57 29.18 -33.57
N MET A 94 -16.32 28.81 -33.26
CA MET A 94 -16.01 27.65 -32.40
C MET A 94 -16.19 27.92 -30.89
N ARG A 95 -15.98 29.17 -30.44
CA ARG A 95 -16.07 29.60 -29.03
C ARG A 95 -17.31 30.48 -28.80
N LYS A 96 -18.02 30.26 -27.69
CA LYS A 96 -19.28 30.94 -27.35
C LYS A 96 -19.12 32.46 -27.23
N ASP A 97 -18.05 32.94 -26.62
CA ASP A 97 -17.86 34.36 -26.35
C ASP A 97 -17.56 35.15 -27.62
N GLY A 98 -16.81 34.53 -28.56
CA GLY A 98 -16.61 35.07 -29.90
C GLY A 98 -17.90 35.09 -30.72
N PHE A 99 -18.74 34.05 -30.60
CA PHE A 99 -20.06 34.00 -31.22
C PHE A 99 -20.99 35.09 -30.69
N LEU A 100 -21.09 35.27 -29.37
CA LEU A 100 -21.95 36.29 -28.75
C LEU A 100 -21.50 37.72 -29.13
N LYS A 101 -20.19 37.99 -29.14
CA LYS A 101 -19.63 39.27 -29.63
C LYS A 101 -19.98 39.50 -31.10
N HIS A 102 -19.87 38.49 -31.96
CA HIS A 102 -20.31 38.60 -33.35
C HIS A 102 -21.81 38.84 -33.46
N LEU A 103 -22.64 38.12 -32.71
CA LEU A 103 -24.10 38.21 -32.77
C LEU A 103 -24.57 39.64 -32.48
N ALA A 104 -24.04 40.27 -31.42
CA ALA A 104 -24.32 41.67 -31.07
C ALA A 104 -23.83 42.70 -32.12
N MET A 105 -22.80 42.37 -32.91
CA MET A 105 -22.28 43.26 -33.98
C MET A 105 -22.95 43.00 -35.35
N CYS A 106 -23.46 41.79 -35.59
CA CYS A 106 -23.97 41.36 -36.89
C CYS A 106 -25.32 42.01 -37.21
N GLU A 107 -26.18 42.22 -36.21
CA GLU A 107 -27.50 42.83 -36.40
C GLU A 107 -27.44 44.27 -36.94
N ASN A 108 -26.33 44.98 -36.72
CA ASN A 108 -26.11 46.33 -37.23
C ASN A 108 -25.65 46.38 -38.71
N LYS A 109 -25.66 45.25 -39.43
CA LYS A 109 -25.30 45.19 -40.85
C LYS A 109 -26.37 44.45 -41.67
N LYS A 110 -27.25 45.22 -42.33
CA LYS A 110 -28.12 44.70 -43.41
C LYS A 110 -27.23 44.04 -44.48
N PRO A 111 -27.57 42.83 -44.99
CA PRO A 111 -26.87 42.24 -46.11
C PRO A 111 -26.96 43.13 -47.36
N LYS A 112 -25.82 43.44 -47.99
CA LYS A 112 -25.83 43.90 -49.38
C LYS A 112 -25.99 42.68 -50.29
N VAL A 113 -27.02 42.71 -51.13
CA VAL A 113 -27.13 41.76 -52.26
C VAL A 113 -26.22 42.27 -53.38
N THR A 114 -25.37 41.38 -53.90
CA THR A 114 -24.66 41.55 -55.17
C THR A 114 -24.65 40.21 -55.86
N VAL A 115 -25.25 40.16 -57.05
CA VAL A 115 -25.28 38.98 -57.92
C VAL A 115 -24.05 39.01 -58.82
N VAL A 116 -23.38 37.88 -58.98
CA VAL A 116 -22.42 37.62 -60.06
C VAL A 116 -22.65 36.19 -60.54
N GLU A 117 -22.75 36.00 -61.85
CA GLU A 117 -22.94 34.70 -62.49
C GLU A 117 -21.62 33.92 -62.62
N LEU A 118 -21.71 32.60 -62.76
CA LEU A 118 -20.67 31.78 -63.40
C LEU A 118 -21.32 30.87 -64.43
N LYS A 119 -20.62 30.65 -65.54
CA LYS A 119 -21.05 29.82 -66.69
C LYS A 119 -20.18 28.56 -66.82
N SER A 120 -20.73 27.58 -67.55
CA SER A 120 -20.12 26.52 -68.37
C SER A 120 -18.59 26.57 -68.61
N ASP A 121 -17.85 25.46 -68.68
CA ASP A 121 -18.19 24.03 -68.48
C ASP A 121 -16.90 23.22 -68.05
N GLU A 122 -16.49 22.00 -68.45
CA GLU A 122 -16.92 20.99 -69.45
C GLU A 122 -16.37 19.57 -69.12
N SER A 123 -16.92 18.53 -69.77
CA SER A 123 -16.34 17.19 -70.09
C SER A 123 -15.55 16.38 -69.01
N LEU A 124 -16.03 15.24 -68.45
CA LEU A 124 -16.23 13.88 -69.04
C LEU A 124 -14.93 13.02 -69.16
N PRO A 125 -14.96 11.66 -69.20
CA PRO A 125 -15.95 10.68 -68.68
C PRO A 125 -15.38 9.34 -68.10
N ALA A 126 -16.25 8.52 -67.46
CA ALA A 126 -16.42 7.03 -67.56
C ALA A 126 -15.23 6.03 -67.32
N PRO A 127 -15.45 4.69 -67.11
CA PRO A 127 -16.70 3.91 -67.25
C PRO A 127 -17.08 2.93 -66.10
N ASP A 128 -18.25 2.28 -66.25
CA ASP A 128 -18.82 1.20 -65.42
C ASP A 128 -18.42 -0.23 -65.83
N LEU A 129 -18.76 -1.23 -64.98
CA LEU A 129 -19.66 -2.40 -65.23
C LEU A 129 -19.64 -3.35 -63.99
N HIS A 130 -20.76 -3.77 -63.37
CA HIS A 130 -21.61 -4.96 -63.66
C HIS A 130 -20.90 -6.33 -63.54
N LEU A 131 -21.50 -7.46 -63.11
CA LEU A 131 -22.81 -7.91 -62.54
C LEU A 131 -22.50 -9.22 -61.71
N THR A 132 -23.31 -9.82 -60.82
CA THR A 132 -24.62 -10.52 -60.94
C THR A 132 -25.13 -10.86 -59.52
N THR A 133 -26.35 -10.47 -59.09
CA THR A 133 -27.62 -11.26 -59.08
C THR A 133 -27.59 -12.66 -58.44
N CYS A 134 -28.40 -12.85 -57.39
CA CYS A 134 -28.93 -14.16 -56.95
C CYS A 134 -30.44 -14.19 -57.17
N GLU A 135 -30.97 -15.30 -57.69
CA GLU A 135 -32.42 -15.58 -57.77
C GLU A 135 -32.82 -16.74 -56.85
N ALA A 136 -34.12 -17.08 -56.82
CA ALA A 136 -34.75 -17.85 -55.74
C ALA A 136 -35.43 -19.15 -56.19
N GLY A 137 -35.71 -20.01 -55.20
CA GLY A 137 -36.68 -21.11 -55.26
C GLY A 137 -36.16 -22.43 -54.69
N SER A 138 -36.98 -23.39 -54.25
CA SER A 138 -38.37 -23.38 -53.70
C SER A 138 -38.84 -24.84 -53.59
N THR A 139 -39.64 -25.20 -52.56
CA THR A 139 -40.40 -26.47 -52.42
C THR A 139 -39.56 -27.77 -52.38
N GLN A 140 -39.96 -28.93 -51.83
CA GLN A 140 -41.17 -29.48 -51.18
C GLN A 140 -40.70 -30.66 -50.26
N GLU A 141 -41.43 -31.33 -49.34
CA GLU A 141 -42.84 -31.34 -48.89
C GLU A 141 -42.91 -31.81 -47.40
N MET A 142 -43.78 -32.78 -47.05
CA MET A 142 -43.95 -33.47 -45.76
C MET A 142 -44.38 -34.95 -46.00
N PRO A 143 -44.34 -35.86 -45.01
CA PRO A 143 -45.58 -36.19 -44.27
C PRO A 143 -45.37 -36.56 -42.77
N VAL A 144 -46.44 -37.06 -42.12
CA VAL A 144 -46.67 -37.15 -40.66
C VAL A 144 -46.85 -38.59 -40.16
N SER A 145 -46.48 -38.89 -38.90
CA SER A 145 -47.15 -39.91 -38.05
C SER A 145 -46.77 -39.75 -36.55
N GLU A 146 -47.38 -40.51 -35.62
CA GLU A 146 -48.61 -40.14 -34.86
C GLU A 146 -48.67 -40.90 -33.50
N GLY A 147 -49.44 -40.42 -32.51
CA GLY A 147 -49.77 -41.11 -31.23
C GLY A 147 -49.31 -40.36 -29.95
N HIS A 148 -50.18 -39.83 -29.07
CA HIS A 148 -51.07 -40.50 -28.06
C HIS A 148 -50.31 -41.11 -26.85
N LYS A 149 -50.69 -40.92 -25.56
CA LYS A 149 -51.95 -40.39 -24.94
C LYS A 149 -51.78 -39.94 -23.46
N ASN A 150 -52.39 -38.81 -23.11
CA ASN A 150 -53.21 -38.46 -21.91
C ASN A 150 -52.73 -38.54 -20.42
N LEU A 151 -53.50 -37.81 -19.58
CA LEU A 151 -53.56 -37.70 -18.10
C LEU A 151 -52.48 -36.81 -17.45
N ILE A 152 -52.75 -35.68 -16.78
CA ILE A 152 -53.90 -35.11 -16.01
C ILE A 152 -54.08 -35.63 -14.57
N SER A 153 -53.74 -34.77 -13.61
CA SER A 153 -54.53 -34.50 -12.40
C SER A 153 -54.17 -33.11 -11.83
N GLU A 154 -55.17 -32.25 -11.59
CA GLU A 154 -55.00 -31.00 -10.84
C GLU A 154 -55.19 -31.22 -9.34
N ASP A 155 -54.69 -30.29 -8.50
CA ASP A 155 -55.36 -29.67 -7.32
C ASP A 155 -54.38 -29.27 -6.20
N ALA A 156 -54.68 -28.33 -5.29
CA ALA A 156 -55.27 -26.99 -5.40
C ALA A 156 -55.31 -26.30 -4.01
N LEU A 157 -54.82 -25.05 -3.94
CA LEU A 157 -55.26 -23.97 -3.03
C LEU A 157 -55.72 -24.25 -1.58
N LYS A 158 -54.93 -23.78 -0.60
CA LYS A 158 -55.26 -22.65 0.35
C LYS A 158 -54.10 -22.46 1.36
N ILE A 159 -53.40 -21.34 1.39
CA ILE A 159 -53.79 -20.02 1.93
C ILE A 159 -54.17 -20.07 3.43
N ARG A 160 -53.27 -19.57 4.29
CA ARG A 160 -53.62 -18.57 5.33
C ARG A 160 -52.40 -17.73 5.77
N ARG A 161 -52.64 -16.45 6.05
CA ARG A 161 -51.71 -15.50 6.67
C ARG A 161 -52.11 -15.28 8.13
N SER A 162 -51.15 -15.02 9.01
CA SER A 162 -51.37 -14.21 10.23
C SER A 162 -50.04 -13.69 10.81
N LYS A 163 -50.04 -12.46 11.33
CA LYS A 163 -48.94 -11.84 12.10
C LYS A 163 -49.39 -11.65 13.56
N ALA A 164 -48.50 -11.90 14.52
CA ALA A 164 -48.39 -11.31 15.87
C ALA A 164 -47.07 -11.86 16.48
N TYR A 165 -46.18 -11.18 17.21
CA TYR A 165 -46.19 -9.95 18.01
C TYR A 165 -46.93 -10.02 19.37
N PHE A 166 -46.27 -10.65 20.35
CA PHE A 166 -46.18 -10.41 21.81
C PHE A 166 -45.08 -11.38 22.33
N GLY A 167 -44.41 -11.20 23.48
CA GLY A 167 -44.41 -10.10 24.43
C GLY A 167 -44.02 -10.56 25.85
N GLU A 168 -42.83 -10.15 26.30
CA GLU A 168 -42.42 -9.93 27.71
C GLU A 168 -42.30 -11.05 28.78
N HIS A 169 -41.12 -11.03 29.42
CA HIS A 169 -40.86 -11.06 30.87
C HIS A 169 -40.66 -12.35 31.73
N LEU A 170 -39.82 -12.12 32.76
CA LEU A 170 -39.43 -12.92 33.95
C LEU A 170 -38.61 -14.20 33.69
N CYS A 171 -37.35 -14.38 34.12
CA CYS A 171 -36.55 -14.01 35.31
C CYS A 171 -36.56 -15.06 36.44
N HIS A 172 -35.41 -15.68 36.69
CA HIS A 172 -35.02 -16.20 38.00
C HIS A 172 -33.49 -16.07 38.22
N LYS A 173 -33.07 -15.99 39.49
CA LYS A 173 -31.66 -15.82 39.93
C LYS A 173 -31.16 -17.06 40.69
N ARG A 174 -29.87 -17.04 41.05
CA ARG A 174 -29.14 -17.88 42.03
C ARG A 174 -28.73 -19.29 41.54
N ALA A 175 -27.62 -19.87 42.01
CA ALA A 175 -26.52 -19.34 42.85
C ALA A 175 -25.21 -20.13 42.61
N VAL A 176 -24.11 -19.62 43.19
CA VAL A 176 -22.79 -20.29 43.29
C VAL A 176 -22.73 -21.12 44.57
N SER A 177 -22.00 -22.24 44.53
CA SER A 177 -21.43 -22.90 45.71
C SER A 177 -20.09 -23.55 45.32
N GLU A 178 -19.03 -23.23 46.07
CA GLU A 178 -17.76 -23.96 46.04
C GLU A 178 -17.85 -25.15 47.00
N GLU A 179 -17.16 -26.26 46.71
CA GLU A 179 -16.70 -27.20 47.75
C GLU A 179 -15.50 -28.03 47.24
N THR A 180 -14.73 -28.61 48.17
CA THR A 180 -13.33 -29.02 47.95
C THR A 180 -12.99 -30.31 48.71
N VAL A 181 -11.90 -30.99 48.32
CA VAL A 181 -11.11 -32.02 49.08
C VAL A 181 -11.44 -33.51 48.86
N SER A 182 -10.35 -34.31 48.95
CA SER A 182 -10.22 -35.77 49.20
C SER A 182 -10.22 -36.80 48.04
N GLN A 183 -9.24 -37.71 48.16
CA GLN A 183 -8.93 -38.88 47.32
C GLN A 183 -9.72 -40.13 47.78
N GLY A 184 -9.78 -41.22 46.98
CA GLY A 184 -10.71 -42.33 47.29
C GLY A 184 -10.43 -43.80 46.85
N LEU A 185 -9.35 -44.12 46.11
CA LEU A 185 -8.82 -45.50 45.88
C LEU A 185 -9.64 -46.55 45.07
N SER A 186 -8.89 -47.61 44.70
CA SER A 186 -9.20 -49.00 44.26
C SER A 186 -9.88 -49.30 42.90
N ASP A 187 -9.62 -50.43 42.22
CA ASP A 187 -8.42 -51.32 42.12
C ASP A 187 -8.62 -52.35 40.97
N SER A 188 -7.54 -52.77 40.26
CA SER A 188 -7.37 -54.14 39.71
C SER A 188 -6.04 -54.36 38.94
N GLU A 189 -5.19 -55.27 39.46
CA GLU A 189 -4.49 -56.40 38.76
C GLU A 189 -3.68 -56.18 37.43
N MET A 190 -2.53 -56.84 37.17
CA MET A 190 -1.73 -57.86 37.88
C MET A 190 -0.28 -58.03 37.30
N ALA A 191 0.51 -58.91 37.94
CA ALA A 191 1.61 -59.75 37.39
C ALA A 191 3.09 -59.24 37.27
N ASP A 192 3.88 -59.63 38.28
CA ASP A 192 5.09 -60.49 38.22
C ASP A 192 6.53 -60.04 37.82
N GLN A 193 7.40 -60.07 38.86
CA GLN A 193 8.66 -60.86 38.99
C GLN A 193 10.08 -60.34 38.62
N ASN A 194 10.99 -60.63 39.59
CA ASN A 194 12.46 -60.85 39.53
C ASN A 194 13.42 -59.65 39.31
N SER A 195 14.70 -59.68 39.73
CA SER A 195 15.29 -59.88 41.09
C SER A 195 16.85 -59.85 41.10
N ARG A 196 17.48 -59.28 42.15
CA ARG A 196 18.87 -59.49 42.67
C ARG A 196 20.09 -58.93 41.91
N GLY A 197 21.19 -58.72 42.68
CA GLY A 197 22.56 -58.32 42.28
C GLY A 197 22.86 -56.84 42.56
N GLU A 198 23.46 -56.35 43.64
CA GLU A 198 24.65 -56.72 44.49
C GLU A 198 26.00 -56.11 44.02
N GLY A 199 26.81 -55.62 44.99
CA GLY A 199 28.09 -54.89 44.81
C GLY A 199 27.96 -53.36 45.10
N GLU A 200 28.20 -52.81 46.29
CA GLU A 200 29.42 -52.72 47.14
C GLU A 200 30.50 -51.76 46.57
N THR A 201 30.65 -50.53 47.11
CA THR A 201 31.59 -50.03 48.17
C THR A 201 32.97 -49.58 47.61
N MET A 202 33.82 -48.73 48.22
CA MET A 202 33.85 -47.98 49.51
C MET A 202 34.82 -46.75 49.45
N GLU A 203 34.90 -45.97 50.56
CA GLU A 203 36.09 -45.17 51.02
C GLU A 203 36.54 -43.92 50.22
N GLU A 204 37.17 -42.84 50.74
CA GLU A 204 37.55 -42.24 52.06
C GLU A 204 37.59 -40.67 51.84
N GLN A 205 37.80 -39.65 52.69
CA GLN A 205 38.00 -39.28 54.13
C GLN A 205 37.85 -37.71 54.19
N LEU A 206 37.81 -36.91 55.30
CA LEU A 206 37.37 -36.96 56.71
C LEU A 206 37.47 -35.50 57.30
N ARG A 207 37.05 -35.29 58.57
CA ARG A 207 37.46 -34.20 59.52
C ARG A 207 37.02 -32.74 59.26
N THR A 208 36.78 -31.85 60.25
CA THR A 208 36.35 -31.96 61.68
C THR A 208 35.91 -30.57 62.20
N ASP A 209 34.82 -30.54 62.97
CA ASP A 209 34.54 -29.79 64.22
C ASP A 209 34.43 -28.24 64.32
N ASP A 210 33.56 -27.84 65.27
CA ASP A 210 33.11 -26.51 65.75
C ASP A 210 34.07 -25.92 66.83
N PRO A 211 33.93 -24.66 67.34
CA PRO A 211 33.13 -24.47 68.56
C PRO A 211 32.52 -23.06 68.86
N THR A 212 31.18 -22.98 68.97
CA THR A 212 30.41 -22.32 70.09
C THR A 212 30.46 -20.80 70.44
N MET A 213 29.40 -20.37 71.17
CA MET A 213 29.24 -19.24 72.15
C MET A 213 28.44 -17.97 71.77
N SER A 214 27.46 -17.66 72.63
CA SER A 214 26.69 -16.41 72.85
C SER A 214 27.21 -15.72 74.17
N PRO A 215 26.61 -14.72 74.88
CA PRO A 215 25.18 -14.28 74.99
C PRO A 215 24.89 -12.76 75.29
N VAL A 216 23.64 -12.44 75.72
CA VAL A 216 23.18 -11.27 76.54
C VAL A 216 23.15 -9.85 75.89
N ASP A 217 22.24 -8.89 76.20
CA ASP A 217 20.80 -8.83 76.60
C ASP A 217 20.33 -7.32 76.59
N GLU A 218 19.07 -7.03 76.98
CA GLU A 218 18.39 -5.72 77.19
C GLU A 218 17.99 -4.92 75.92
N GLY A 219 16.74 -4.42 75.77
CA GLY A 219 15.53 -4.55 76.61
C GLY A 219 14.21 -4.02 75.97
N ASP A 220 13.07 -4.49 76.49
CA ASP A 220 11.65 -4.22 76.12
C ASP A 220 11.13 -2.89 76.79
N PRO A 221 9.82 -2.50 76.97
CA PRO A 221 8.51 -3.11 76.62
C PRO A 221 7.41 -2.13 76.07
N SER A 222 6.12 -2.53 76.00
CA SER A 222 5.42 -3.48 75.09
C SER A 222 3.88 -3.47 75.40
N VAL A 223 3.06 -4.40 74.82
CA VAL A 223 1.58 -4.58 75.03
C VAL A 223 0.69 -3.39 74.53
N VAL A 224 -0.64 -3.41 74.25
CA VAL A 224 -1.87 -4.26 74.43
C VAL A 224 -2.75 -4.05 73.15
N ASP A 225 -3.16 -5.01 72.32
CA ASP A 225 -4.09 -6.17 72.44
C ASP A 225 -5.61 -5.87 72.25
N LEU A 226 -6.35 -6.90 71.83
CA LEU A 226 -7.82 -7.08 71.69
C LEU A 226 -8.56 -6.62 70.40
N SER A 227 -9.64 -7.36 70.14
CA SER A 227 -10.48 -7.38 68.92
C SER A 227 -11.97 -7.14 69.27
N VAL A 228 -12.93 -7.78 68.58
CA VAL A 228 -14.40 -7.81 68.84
C VAL A 228 -15.19 -6.55 68.39
N VAL A 229 -16.40 -6.58 67.81
CA VAL A 229 -17.12 -7.48 66.86
C VAL A 229 -18.49 -6.82 66.49
N ASP A 230 -19.18 -7.29 65.43
CA ASP A 230 -20.63 -7.05 65.15
C ASP A 230 -21.13 -5.61 64.78
N HIS A 231 -22.28 -5.38 64.10
CA HIS A 231 -23.22 -6.20 63.30
C HIS A 231 -24.09 -5.30 62.36
N ASN A 232 -24.74 -5.90 61.34
CA ASN A 232 -26.09 -5.61 60.74
C ASN A 232 -26.59 -4.14 60.49
N VAL A 233 -27.00 -3.68 59.27
CA VAL A 233 -28.04 -4.09 58.26
C VAL A 233 -29.21 -3.06 58.20
N THR A 234 -30.10 -3.15 57.19
CA THR A 234 -31.22 -2.25 56.72
C THR A 234 -30.78 -0.94 56.01
N GLU A 235 -31.18 -0.61 54.76
CA GLU A 235 -32.50 -0.33 54.13
C GLU A 235 -33.04 1.11 54.42
N THR A 236 -33.74 1.86 53.53
CA THR A 236 -34.30 1.57 52.18
C THR A 236 -34.41 2.82 51.27
N THR A 237 -34.40 2.57 49.95
CA THR A 237 -34.98 3.28 48.76
C THR A 237 -35.80 4.60 48.82
N VAL A 238 -35.48 5.50 47.86
CA VAL A 238 -36.38 6.17 46.86
C VAL A 238 -37.36 7.30 47.27
N SER A 239 -37.23 8.48 46.63
CA SER A 239 -38.25 9.05 45.70
C SER A 239 -37.89 10.44 45.12
N ASN A 240 -38.53 10.82 44.01
CA ASN A 240 -38.49 12.16 43.40
C ASN A 240 -39.69 13.01 43.90
N ALA A 241 -39.57 14.36 43.92
CA ALA A 241 -40.31 15.25 43.00
C ALA A 241 -40.43 16.73 43.44
N ALA A 242 -40.16 17.63 42.48
CA ALA A 242 -40.88 18.87 42.10
C ALA A 242 -41.27 20.00 43.12
N ALA A 243 -41.09 21.24 42.62
CA ALA A 243 -41.97 22.42 42.77
C ALA A 243 -42.03 23.17 44.14
N ASN A 244 -42.24 24.50 44.22
CA ASN A 244 -42.27 25.58 43.20
C ASN A 244 -42.19 27.01 43.83
N LEU A 245 -42.13 28.03 42.95
CA LEU A 245 -42.34 29.49 43.12
C LEU A 245 -41.05 30.35 43.25
N HIS A 246 -40.64 31.27 42.34
CA HIS A 246 -41.27 32.30 41.46
C HIS A 246 -41.34 33.72 42.10
N PRO A 247 -41.39 34.83 41.33
CA PRO A 247 -40.55 35.23 40.17
C PRO A 247 -40.19 36.75 40.18
N ILE A 248 -39.49 37.28 39.16
CA ILE A 248 -39.86 38.48 38.33
C ILE A 248 -39.09 38.44 36.99
N GLU A 249 -39.86 38.29 35.90
CA GLU A 249 -39.79 38.90 34.55
C GLU A 249 -38.46 39.33 33.86
N ALA A 250 -38.27 38.78 32.65
CA ALA A 250 -37.68 39.45 31.48
C ALA A 250 -38.35 38.85 30.21
N ASP A 251 -38.71 39.67 29.22
CA ASP A 251 -39.95 39.42 28.46
C ASP A 251 -39.79 39.24 26.92
N VAL A 252 -40.82 38.61 26.31
CA VAL A 252 -41.16 38.41 24.88
C VAL A 252 -40.06 37.93 23.91
N ALA A 253 -40.40 36.86 23.17
CA ALA A 253 -39.70 36.44 21.96
C ALA A 253 -40.65 36.38 20.74
N ILE A 254 -40.03 36.17 19.56
CA ILE A 254 -40.54 35.50 18.33
C ILE A 254 -40.51 36.36 17.04
N GLN A 255 -40.21 35.65 15.95
CA GLN A 255 -40.48 35.91 14.53
C GLN A 255 -39.33 36.39 13.60
N THR A 256 -38.96 35.45 12.73
CA THR A 256 -38.54 35.57 11.32
C THR A 256 -38.47 36.97 10.69
N LEU A 257 -37.29 37.38 10.21
CA LEU A 257 -37.08 38.05 8.91
C LEU A 257 -35.59 38.34 8.63
N VAL A 258 -35.00 37.68 7.61
CA VAL A 258 -33.82 38.20 6.89
C VAL A 258 -33.94 37.84 5.41
N ASN A 259 -34.35 38.81 4.59
CA ASN A 259 -33.94 38.87 3.19
C ASN A 259 -34.11 40.30 2.63
N GLU A 260 -33.07 40.76 1.94
CA GLU A 260 -33.02 41.89 1.00
C GLU A 260 -33.16 43.37 1.47
N MET A 261 -32.53 44.21 0.63
CA MET A 261 -32.67 45.67 0.43
C MET A 261 -32.28 46.68 1.54
N PHE A 262 -31.17 47.38 1.26
CA PHE A 262 -31.16 48.85 1.31
C PHE A 262 -30.32 49.43 0.15
N SER A 263 -30.70 50.60 -0.37
CA SER A 263 -30.08 51.27 -1.52
C SER A 263 -30.38 52.78 -1.56
N GLY A 264 -29.51 53.57 -2.20
CA GLY A 264 -29.57 55.04 -2.35
C GLY A 264 -28.50 55.77 -1.50
N HIS A 265 -27.79 56.85 -1.92
CA HIS A 265 -28.06 58.02 -2.81
C HIS A 265 -28.95 59.10 -2.15
N THR A 266 -28.66 60.43 -2.22
CA THR A 266 -27.71 61.21 -3.06
C THR A 266 -27.44 62.65 -2.53
N SER A 267 -26.51 63.39 -3.20
CA SER A 267 -26.41 64.89 -3.30
C SER A 267 -25.76 65.64 -2.10
N VAL A 268 -25.17 66.86 -2.16
CA VAL A 268 -24.67 67.84 -3.19
C VAL A 268 -23.95 69.00 -2.41
N GLU A 269 -23.00 69.87 -2.84
CA GLU A 269 -21.88 69.99 -3.82
C GLU A 269 -20.89 71.04 -3.19
N SER A 270 -19.80 71.64 -3.71
CA SER A 270 -19.09 71.81 -5.01
C SER A 270 -17.55 71.85 -4.72
N THR A 271 -16.56 72.55 -5.33
CA THR A 271 -16.41 73.57 -6.41
C THR A 271 -15.01 73.38 -7.11
N ILE A 272 -14.45 74.36 -7.86
CA ILE A 272 -13.28 74.14 -8.78
C ILE A 272 -12.22 75.28 -8.75
N PRO A 273 -10.89 74.98 -8.80
CA PRO A 273 -10.02 75.61 -9.83
C PRO A 273 -8.87 74.75 -10.45
N LYS A 274 -9.00 74.49 -11.76
CA LYS A 274 -8.02 74.36 -12.87
C LYS A 274 -6.49 74.11 -12.64
N LYS A 275 -6.00 73.04 -13.32
CA LYS A 275 -4.76 72.90 -14.13
C LYS A 275 -3.36 73.28 -13.58
N ARG A 276 -2.43 72.31 -13.69
CA ARG A 276 -1.11 72.48 -14.35
C ARG A 276 -0.70 71.19 -15.09
N SER A 277 0.15 71.31 -16.11
CA SER A 277 0.47 70.24 -17.07
C SER A 277 1.96 69.97 -17.21
N ARG A 278 2.35 68.72 -17.44
CA ARG A 278 3.59 68.34 -18.13
C ARG A 278 3.37 67.06 -18.93
N SER A 279 4.09 66.93 -20.05
CA SER A 279 3.95 65.85 -21.03
C SER A 279 5.19 64.97 -21.03
N ASP A 280 5.04 63.70 -20.66
CA ASP A 280 6.12 62.71 -20.75
C ASP A 280 6.19 62.11 -22.16
N VAL A 281 7.17 62.56 -22.94
CA VAL A 281 7.48 62.02 -24.27
C VAL A 281 8.31 60.74 -24.12
N GLN A 282 7.84 59.68 -24.77
CA GLN A 282 8.56 58.42 -24.93
C GLN A 282 9.19 58.41 -26.33
N ASP A 283 10.48 58.12 -26.41
CA ASP A 283 11.23 58.10 -27.67
C ASP A 283 11.44 56.63 -28.09
N LEU A 284 11.40 56.36 -29.40
CA LEU A 284 11.67 55.03 -29.95
C LEU A 284 13.18 54.79 -30.01
N CYS A 285 13.67 53.63 -29.54
CA CYS A 285 15.07 53.28 -29.69
C CYS A 285 15.37 52.90 -31.16
N PRO A 286 16.23 53.64 -31.89
CA PRO A 286 16.41 53.44 -33.33
C PRO A 286 17.08 52.11 -33.72
N PHE A 287 17.70 51.41 -32.76
CA PHE A 287 18.37 50.12 -32.98
C PHE A 287 17.54 48.89 -32.59
N CYS A 288 16.39 49.05 -31.92
CA CYS A 288 15.58 47.91 -31.47
C CYS A 288 14.06 48.14 -31.40
N GLY A 289 13.55 49.31 -31.82
CA GLY A 289 12.12 49.59 -31.93
C GLY A 289 11.35 49.71 -30.61
N LEU A 290 12.02 49.56 -29.46
CA LEU A 290 11.36 49.70 -28.15
C LEU A 290 11.10 51.17 -27.82
N MET A 291 9.84 51.49 -27.50
CA MET A 291 9.44 52.74 -26.84
C MET A 291 10.10 52.79 -25.45
N LEU A 292 10.91 53.80 -25.20
CA LEU A 292 11.58 54.00 -23.92
C LEU A 292 11.41 55.45 -23.44
N HIS A 293 11.18 55.60 -22.14
CA HIS A 293 11.22 56.92 -21.51
C HIS A 293 12.64 57.49 -21.63
N ARG A 294 12.76 58.76 -22.03
CA ARG A 294 14.04 59.42 -22.39
C ARG A 294 15.21 59.20 -21.42
N LYS A 295 14.94 59.17 -20.10
CA LYS A 295 15.94 58.88 -19.05
C LYS A 295 16.52 57.46 -19.11
N ASN A 296 15.72 56.48 -19.53
CA ASN A 296 16.11 55.07 -19.61
C ASN A 296 16.79 54.73 -20.95
N LEU A 297 16.41 55.43 -22.04
CA LEU A 297 17.01 55.26 -23.37
C LEU A 297 18.53 55.45 -23.35
N GLN A 298 19.02 56.48 -22.64
CA GLN A 298 20.45 56.78 -22.53
C GLN A 298 21.26 55.70 -21.77
N VAL A 299 20.62 55.00 -20.83
CA VAL A 299 21.20 53.85 -20.09
C VAL A 299 21.16 52.58 -20.93
N HIS A 300 20.11 52.39 -21.74
CA HIS A 300 19.96 51.26 -22.65
C HIS A 300 21.02 51.27 -23.75
N LEU A 301 21.24 52.43 -24.40
CA LEU A 301 22.24 52.59 -25.46
C LEU A 301 23.67 52.32 -24.97
N ARG A 302 24.03 52.77 -23.76
CA ARG A 302 25.35 52.54 -23.15
C ARG A 302 25.65 51.09 -22.76
N ARG A 303 24.67 50.18 -22.80
CA ARG A 303 24.83 48.79 -22.31
C ARG A 303 25.10 47.74 -23.39
N LYS A 304 25.04 48.09 -24.69
CA LYS A 304 24.99 47.06 -25.76
C LYS A 304 26.21 46.88 -26.65
N HIS A 305 27.18 47.79 -26.68
CA HIS A 305 28.45 47.60 -27.42
C HIS A 305 29.64 48.19 -26.66
N PRO A 306 30.64 47.36 -26.31
CA PRO A 306 32.01 47.78 -26.04
C PRO A 306 32.91 47.38 -27.23
N ASP A 307 33.53 48.37 -27.90
CA ASP A 307 34.48 48.11 -28.99
C ASP A 307 35.86 47.71 -28.47
N HIS A 308 36.67 47.13 -29.36
CA HIS A 308 37.79 46.24 -29.00
C HIS A 308 39.11 46.63 -29.70
N VAL A 309 40.24 46.21 -29.12
CA VAL A 309 41.63 46.19 -29.65
C VAL A 309 42.44 47.51 -29.64
N SER A 310 43.44 47.56 -28.74
CA SER A 310 44.83 47.94 -29.11
C SER A 310 45.85 47.45 -28.07
N ASN A 311 46.88 46.73 -28.54
CA ASN A 311 48.19 46.37 -27.97
C ASN A 311 48.47 46.46 -26.45
N GLN A 312 48.78 45.27 -25.89
CA GLN A 312 49.95 44.90 -25.07
C GLN A 312 50.68 45.88 -24.11
N GLU A 313 51.05 45.28 -22.96
CA GLU A 313 52.07 45.64 -21.96
C GLU A 313 51.74 46.63 -20.81
N LYS A 314 52.11 46.17 -19.60
CA LYS A 314 52.52 46.95 -18.42
C LYS A 314 51.49 47.87 -17.74
N SER A 315 50.44 47.27 -17.15
CA SER A 315 50.04 47.64 -15.79
C SER A 315 49.43 46.48 -15.00
N ALA A 316 50.17 45.97 -14.01
CA ALA A 316 49.62 45.09 -12.99
C ALA A 316 49.03 45.95 -11.85
N SER A 317 47.70 46.09 -11.82
CA SER A 317 46.99 46.68 -10.67
C SER A 317 45.70 45.90 -10.40
N ALA A 318 45.51 45.45 -9.17
CA ALA A 318 44.46 44.50 -8.84
C ALA A 318 43.06 45.13 -8.87
N GLN A 319 42.16 44.61 -9.71
CA GLN A 319 40.73 44.67 -9.40
C GLN A 319 40.45 43.74 -8.21
N VAL A 320 40.57 44.29 -7.01
CA VAL A 320 40.21 43.61 -5.76
C VAL A 320 38.70 43.37 -5.75
N LYS A 321 38.28 42.20 -6.28
CA LYS A 321 36.93 41.67 -6.03
C LYS A 321 36.73 41.69 -4.52
N ASN A 322 35.68 42.38 -4.05
CA ASN A 322 35.45 42.63 -2.63
C ASN A 322 35.60 41.33 -1.81
N PRO A 323 36.45 41.26 -0.77
CA PRO A 323 36.67 40.03 -0.03
C PRO A 323 35.39 39.38 0.53
N LYS A 324 34.34 40.17 0.81
CA LYS A 324 33.01 39.64 1.18
C LYS A 324 32.34 38.92 0.01
N GLN A 325 32.45 39.45 -1.22
CA GLN A 325 31.92 38.80 -2.44
C GLN A 325 32.74 37.55 -2.82
N GLN A 326 34.07 37.58 -2.68
CA GLN A 326 34.90 36.38 -2.88
C GLN A 326 34.54 35.27 -1.89
N ARG A 327 34.42 35.59 -0.59
CA ARG A 327 34.00 34.63 0.44
C ARG A 327 32.57 34.10 0.22
N LEU A 328 31.65 34.94 -0.26
CA LEU A 328 30.28 34.52 -0.59
C LEU A 328 30.26 33.58 -1.80
N ALA A 329 30.98 33.91 -2.87
CA ALA A 329 31.09 33.08 -4.06
C ALA A 329 31.75 31.72 -3.74
N LEU A 330 32.80 31.70 -2.93
CA LEU A 330 33.46 30.47 -2.49
C LEU A 330 32.51 29.59 -1.67
N ARG A 331 31.77 30.16 -0.70
CA ARG A 331 30.73 29.43 0.06
C ARG A 331 29.63 28.89 -0.85
N GLN A 332 29.21 29.64 -1.87
CA GLN A 332 28.21 29.19 -2.82
C GLN A 332 28.73 28.05 -3.71
N GLN A 333 29.98 28.10 -4.17
CA GLN A 333 30.63 27.01 -4.90
C GLN A 333 30.79 25.76 -4.03
N GLN A 334 31.21 25.90 -2.77
CA GLN A 334 31.30 24.81 -1.79
C GLN A 334 29.93 24.15 -1.55
N LYS A 335 28.86 24.96 -1.40
CA LYS A 335 27.50 24.44 -1.27
C LYS A 335 27.03 23.68 -2.52
N ILE A 336 27.27 24.20 -3.72
CA ILE A 336 26.91 23.52 -4.99
C ILE A 336 27.68 22.20 -5.14
N ALA A 337 28.97 22.17 -4.82
CA ALA A 337 29.78 20.95 -4.86
C ALA A 337 29.25 19.89 -3.87
N MET A 338 28.94 20.29 -2.63
CA MET A 338 28.35 19.42 -1.62
C MET A 338 26.96 18.90 -2.02
N GLU A 339 26.10 19.74 -2.61
CA GLU A 339 24.79 19.29 -3.10
C GLU A 339 24.92 18.31 -4.27
N SER A 340 25.94 18.47 -5.12
CA SER A 340 26.25 17.52 -6.19
C SER A 340 26.81 16.19 -5.65
N GLU A 341 27.67 16.23 -4.63
CA GLU A 341 28.21 15.05 -3.92
C GLU A 341 27.06 14.21 -3.33
N ILE A 342 26.17 14.82 -2.54
CA ILE A 342 25.03 14.13 -1.90
C ILE A 342 24.16 13.43 -2.94
N ARG A 343 23.89 14.10 -4.07
CA ARG A 343 23.09 13.53 -5.17
C ARG A 343 23.81 12.40 -5.91
N ALA A 344 25.13 12.50 -6.09
CA ALA A 344 25.92 11.46 -6.76
C ALA A 344 25.99 10.18 -5.90
N VAL A 345 26.32 10.31 -4.61
CA VAL A 345 26.38 9.18 -3.67
C VAL A 345 25.02 8.48 -3.55
N PHE A 346 23.94 9.23 -3.32
CA PHE A 346 22.62 8.61 -3.21
C PHE A 346 22.13 7.99 -4.51
N ARG A 347 22.36 8.64 -5.67
CA ARG A 347 22.04 8.06 -6.99
C ARG A 347 22.72 6.71 -7.17
N HIS A 348 23.99 6.60 -6.78
CA HIS A 348 24.72 5.33 -6.85
C HIS A 348 24.12 4.27 -5.92
N CYS A 349 24.01 4.56 -4.61
CA CYS A 349 23.53 3.58 -3.62
C CYS A 349 22.10 3.08 -3.86
N ILE A 350 21.20 3.90 -4.44
CA ILE A 350 19.82 3.48 -4.79
C ILE A 350 19.71 2.84 -6.19
N SER A 351 20.76 2.91 -7.01
CA SER A 351 20.77 2.34 -8.36
C SER A 351 21.11 0.84 -8.41
N PHE A 352 21.54 0.22 -7.32
CA PHE A 352 21.75 -1.23 -7.27
C PHE A 352 20.42 -1.98 -7.45
N PRO A 353 20.34 -2.98 -8.36
CA PRO A 353 19.14 -3.76 -8.56
C PRO A 353 18.93 -4.73 -7.39
N VAL A 354 17.68 -4.92 -6.99
CA VAL A 354 17.28 -5.84 -5.91
C VAL A 354 16.44 -6.97 -6.49
N PRO A 355 16.77 -8.25 -6.28
CA PRO A 355 15.95 -9.36 -6.74
C PRO A 355 14.65 -9.44 -5.93
N THR A 356 13.55 -9.81 -6.58
CA THR A 356 12.19 -9.78 -5.98
C THR A 356 11.46 -11.13 -6.04
N SER A 357 11.80 -12.00 -6.99
CA SER A 357 11.29 -13.38 -7.07
C SER A 357 12.17 -14.22 -7.99
N ALA A 358 12.21 -15.53 -7.79
CA ALA A 358 12.81 -16.49 -8.71
C ALA A 358 11.82 -17.61 -9.06
N SER A 359 12.01 -18.27 -10.21
CA SER A 359 11.25 -19.46 -10.63
C SER A 359 12.06 -20.29 -11.62
N VAL A 360 12.02 -21.62 -11.47
CA VAL A 360 12.59 -22.53 -12.47
C VAL A 360 11.61 -22.65 -13.64
N VAL A 361 12.10 -22.40 -14.86
CA VAL A 361 11.27 -22.33 -16.09
C VAL A 361 11.63 -23.39 -17.13
N ALA A 362 12.81 -24.01 -17.03
CA ALA A 362 13.17 -25.21 -17.76
C ALA A 362 14.14 -26.05 -16.92
N ASP A 363 14.12 -27.37 -17.11
CA ASP A 363 14.93 -28.38 -16.44
C ASP A 363 15.04 -29.57 -17.40
N GLU A 364 16.08 -29.54 -18.23
CA GLU A 364 16.24 -30.39 -19.41
C GLU A 364 17.41 -31.36 -19.25
N LEU A 365 17.19 -32.66 -19.51
CA LEU A 365 18.27 -33.64 -19.59
C LEU A 365 19.03 -33.46 -20.91
N VAL A 366 20.31 -33.05 -20.81
CA VAL A 366 21.19 -32.80 -21.95
C VAL A 366 21.91 -34.08 -22.40
N ASP A 367 22.29 -34.91 -21.43
CA ASP A 367 22.91 -36.21 -21.66
C ASP A 367 22.46 -37.21 -20.59
N THR A 368 21.80 -38.28 -21.04
CA THR A 368 21.32 -39.38 -20.20
C THR A 368 22.43 -40.36 -19.79
N ALA A 369 23.59 -40.33 -20.43
CA ALA A 369 24.72 -41.22 -20.11
C ALA A 369 25.68 -40.60 -19.07
N SER A 370 25.68 -39.28 -18.89
CA SER A 370 26.45 -38.58 -17.83
C SER A 370 25.59 -37.81 -16.81
N GLU A 371 24.26 -37.94 -16.93
CA GLU A 371 23.25 -37.29 -16.08
C GLU A 371 23.44 -35.77 -15.93
N LYS A 372 23.73 -35.12 -17.06
CA LYS A 372 23.85 -33.66 -17.15
C LYS A 372 22.48 -33.03 -17.43
N ARG A 373 22.12 -32.05 -16.60
CA ARG A 373 20.89 -31.25 -16.69
C ARG A 373 21.21 -29.79 -17.03
N CYS A 374 20.35 -29.16 -17.80
CA CYS A 374 20.32 -27.74 -18.09
C CYS A 374 19.12 -27.13 -17.38
N VAL A 375 19.35 -26.35 -16.32
CA VAL A 375 18.28 -25.76 -15.52
C VAL A 375 18.24 -24.25 -15.74
N THR A 376 17.13 -23.74 -16.26
CA THR A 376 16.96 -22.31 -16.51
C THR A 376 16.11 -21.68 -15.41
N ILE A 377 16.69 -20.69 -14.72
CA ILE A 377 16.02 -19.87 -13.72
C ILE A 377 15.63 -18.53 -14.36
N LEU A 378 14.36 -18.15 -14.23
CA LEU A 378 13.90 -16.78 -14.44
C LEU A 378 13.91 -16.05 -13.09
N THR A 379 14.55 -14.88 -13.03
CA THR A 379 14.59 -14.02 -11.85
C THR A 379 13.99 -12.66 -12.18
N ARG A 380 13.18 -12.11 -11.28
CA ARG A 380 12.69 -10.73 -11.35
C ARG A 380 13.50 -9.84 -10.44
N TRP A 381 13.70 -8.62 -10.89
CA TRP A 381 14.50 -7.59 -10.25
C TRP A 381 13.77 -6.26 -10.30
N SER A 382 14.13 -5.38 -9.38
CA SER A 382 13.64 -4.01 -9.39
C SER A 382 14.72 -3.01 -8.99
N GLN A 383 14.71 -1.86 -9.66
CA GLN A 383 15.78 -0.87 -9.64
C GLN A 383 15.19 0.54 -9.73
N CYS A 384 15.79 1.52 -9.06
CA CYS A 384 15.30 2.90 -9.08
C CYS A 384 15.93 3.70 -10.25
N ASP A 385 15.11 4.12 -11.20
CA ASP A 385 15.49 5.08 -12.24
C ASP A 385 15.18 6.51 -11.74
N LEU A 386 16.24 7.25 -11.41
CA LEU A 386 16.16 8.62 -10.90
C LEU A 386 15.94 9.68 -11.99
N GLU A 387 16.18 9.36 -13.26
CA GLU A 387 15.96 10.31 -14.37
C GLU A 387 14.51 10.25 -14.85
N ARG A 388 13.89 9.06 -14.83
CA ARG A 388 12.43 8.88 -15.02
C ARG A 388 11.64 9.12 -13.73
N GLY A 389 12.26 8.97 -12.56
CA GLY A 389 11.61 9.05 -11.25
C GLY A 389 10.72 7.84 -10.89
N VAL A 390 10.97 6.68 -11.52
CA VAL A 390 10.17 5.46 -11.37
C VAL A 390 11.02 4.29 -10.88
N LYS A 391 10.37 3.29 -10.30
CA LYS A 391 11.00 2.02 -9.92
C LYS A 391 10.74 1.00 -11.03
N LEU A 392 11.76 0.70 -11.83
CA LEU A 392 11.70 -0.24 -12.95
C LEU A 392 11.56 -1.67 -12.44
N CYS A 393 10.92 -2.52 -13.25
CA CYS A 393 10.88 -3.97 -13.08
C CYS A 393 11.40 -4.65 -14.34
N PHE A 394 12.36 -5.57 -14.17
CA PHE A 394 12.94 -6.35 -15.26
C PHE A 394 13.15 -7.81 -14.83
N SER A 395 13.37 -8.69 -15.79
CA SER A 395 13.70 -10.09 -15.57
C SER A 395 15.01 -10.49 -16.25
N GLN A 396 15.74 -11.41 -15.63
CA GLN A 396 16.95 -12.02 -16.17
C GLN A 396 16.79 -13.55 -16.19
N ARG A 397 17.24 -14.18 -17.26
CA ARG A 397 17.35 -15.63 -17.40
C ARG A 397 18.78 -16.06 -17.15
N TRP A 398 18.94 -17.06 -16.30
CA TRP A 398 20.20 -17.69 -15.93
C TRP A 398 20.11 -19.17 -16.29
N THR A 399 21.19 -19.73 -16.85
CA THR A 399 21.24 -21.15 -17.21
C THR A 399 22.33 -21.82 -16.39
N LEU A 400 21.92 -22.81 -15.59
CA LEU A 400 22.80 -23.64 -14.79
C LEU A 400 23.10 -24.92 -15.57
N LEU A 401 24.38 -25.27 -15.68
CA LEU A 401 24.82 -26.59 -16.10
C LEU A 401 25.05 -27.42 -14.84
N CYS A 402 24.23 -28.45 -14.68
CA CYS A 402 24.18 -29.29 -13.50
C CYS A 402 24.54 -30.73 -13.86
N LYS A 403 25.11 -31.46 -12.89
CA LYS A 403 25.31 -32.91 -12.96
C LYS A 403 24.77 -33.51 -11.68
N HIS A 404 23.82 -34.44 -11.79
CA HIS A 404 22.94 -34.79 -10.66
C HIS A 404 22.41 -33.49 -10.01
N ASP A 405 22.42 -33.39 -8.67
CA ASP A 405 22.05 -32.21 -7.89
C ASP A 405 23.23 -31.26 -7.57
N THR A 406 24.30 -31.29 -8.37
CA THR A 406 25.44 -30.36 -8.27
C THR A 406 25.46 -29.37 -9.43
N ILE A 407 25.64 -28.07 -9.13
CA ILE A 407 25.80 -27.03 -10.16
C ILE A 407 27.28 -26.94 -10.55
N GLU A 408 27.65 -27.48 -11.71
CA GLU A 408 29.03 -27.43 -12.22
C GLU A 408 29.38 -26.00 -12.70
N HIS A 409 28.48 -25.36 -13.46
CA HIS A 409 28.71 -24.04 -14.04
C HIS A 409 27.44 -23.17 -14.08
N VAL A 410 27.61 -21.86 -13.91
CA VAL A 410 26.59 -20.85 -14.22
C VAL A 410 26.97 -20.18 -15.53
N LEU A 411 26.10 -20.21 -16.53
CA LEU A 411 26.29 -19.44 -17.77
C LEU A 411 25.89 -17.97 -17.56
N PRO A 412 26.56 -17.01 -18.24
CA PRO A 412 26.22 -15.58 -18.15
C PRO A 412 24.73 -15.31 -18.43
N SER A 413 24.12 -14.39 -17.68
CA SER A 413 22.71 -14.03 -17.88
C SER A 413 22.43 -13.58 -19.31
N GLY A 414 21.30 -14.02 -19.86
CA GLY A 414 20.71 -13.38 -21.03
C GLY A 414 20.35 -11.91 -20.76
N THR A 415 20.22 -11.12 -21.82
CA THR A 415 19.91 -9.68 -21.73
C THR A 415 18.65 -9.43 -20.89
N SER A 416 18.73 -8.49 -19.94
CA SER A 416 17.63 -8.12 -19.06
C SER A 416 16.39 -7.68 -19.87
N SER A 417 15.28 -8.37 -19.67
CA SER A 417 14.00 -8.09 -20.33
C SER A 417 13.14 -7.20 -19.45
N HIS A 418 12.63 -6.09 -19.99
CA HIS A 418 11.79 -5.13 -19.28
C HIS A 418 10.36 -5.67 -19.12
N ILE A 419 9.80 -5.67 -17.91
CA ILE A 419 8.49 -6.28 -17.59
C ILE A 419 7.48 -5.30 -16.97
N GLU A 420 7.60 -3.99 -17.25
CA GLU A 420 6.53 -3.04 -16.91
C GLU A 420 5.17 -3.48 -17.51
N LYS A 421 4.08 -3.05 -16.86
CA LYS A 421 2.67 -3.44 -17.10
C LYS A 421 2.30 -4.88 -16.71
N GLU A 422 3.24 -5.74 -16.37
CA GLU A 422 2.97 -7.09 -15.86
C GLU A 422 2.51 -7.03 -14.40
N LEU A 423 1.26 -7.43 -14.12
CA LEU A 423 0.68 -7.38 -12.77
C LEU A 423 0.91 -8.70 -12.02
N LEU A 424 0.67 -9.83 -12.70
CA LEU A 424 0.80 -11.18 -12.16
C LEU A 424 1.29 -12.13 -13.25
N SER A 425 1.97 -13.22 -12.87
CA SER A 425 2.30 -14.33 -13.77
C SER A 425 2.42 -15.65 -13.02
N CYS A 426 2.15 -16.77 -13.69
CA CYS A 426 2.56 -18.09 -13.20
C CYS A 426 2.79 -19.09 -14.34
N HIS A 427 3.76 -19.99 -14.17
CA HIS A 427 3.92 -21.15 -15.04
C HIS A 427 2.89 -22.22 -14.69
N SER A 428 2.51 -23.02 -15.68
CA SER A 428 1.56 -24.12 -15.51
C SER A 428 2.21 -25.34 -14.83
N PRO A 429 1.44 -26.25 -14.21
CA PRO A 429 1.95 -27.49 -13.61
C PRO A 429 2.88 -28.32 -14.50
N SER A 430 2.65 -28.34 -15.81
CA SER A 430 3.51 -29.02 -16.79
C SER A 430 4.77 -28.23 -17.18
N GLY A 431 4.87 -26.96 -16.78
CA GLY A 431 5.92 -26.01 -17.19
C GLY A 431 5.79 -25.51 -18.63
N THR A 432 4.88 -26.07 -19.44
CA THR A 432 4.79 -25.80 -20.88
C THR A 432 4.14 -24.46 -21.23
N LEU A 433 3.30 -23.92 -20.33
CA LEU A 433 2.59 -22.66 -20.50
C LEU A 433 2.94 -21.64 -19.41
N GLN A 434 2.85 -20.36 -19.74
CA GLN A 434 2.93 -19.23 -18.82
C GLN A 434 1.67 -18.37 -18.92
N ALA A 435 0.95 -18.22 -17.81
CA ALA A 435 -0.13 -17.25 -17.67
C ALA A 435 0.43 -15.90 -17.24
N VAL A 436 -0.09 -14.82 -17.79
CA VAL A 436 0.28 -13.45 -17.45
C VAL A 436 -0.95 -12.55 -17.41
N ILE A 437 -1.09 -11.71 -16.37
CA ILE A 437 -2.06 -10.61 -16.37
C ILE A 437 -1.31 -9.30 -16.58
N ARG A 438 -1.72 -8.54 -17.60
CA ARG A 438 -1.05 -7.33 -18.08
C ARG A 438 -2.04 -6.17 -18.19
N GLU A 439 -1.67 -4.97 -17.73
CA GLU A 439 -2.48 -3.76 -17.92
C GLU A 439 -1.92 -2.86 -19.02
N ASP A 440 -2.60 -2.78 -20.17
CA ASP A 440 -2.24 -1.87 -21.26
C ASP A 440 -3.43 -1.03 -21.74
N ALA A 441 -3.16 0.22 -22.10
CA ALA A 441 -4.14 1.24 -22.48
C ALA A 441 -5.32 1.44 -21.48
N GLY A 442 -5.21 0.95 -20.25
CA GLY A 442 -6.27 0.95 -19.23
C GLY A 442 -7.18 -0.29 -19.24
N HIS A 443 -6.89 -1.28 -20.10
CA HIS A 443 -7.50 -2.59 -20.11
C HIS A 443 -6.59 -3.62 -19.43
N GLN A 444 -7.17 -4.63 -18.78
CA GLN A 444 -6.45 -5.75 -18.18
C GLN A 444 -6.67 -7.02 -19.02
N TYR A 445 -5.59 -7.58 -19.55
CA TYR A 445 -5.57 -8.78 -20.37
C TYR A 445 -5.06 -9.97 -19.56
N LEU A 446 -5.70 -11.13 -19.71
CA LEU A 446 -5.16 -12.42 -19.31
C LEU A 446 -4.57 -13.11 -20.56
N GLU A 447 -3.25 -13.16 -20.63
CA GLU A 447 -2.46 -13.78 -21.69
C GLU A 447 -2.05 -15.20 -21.27
N VAL A 448 -2.04 -16.13 -22.22
CA VAL A 448 -1.44 -17.46 -22.09
C VAL A 448 -0.41 -17.63 -23.20
N TRP A 449 0.84 -17.81 -22.79
CA TRP A 449 2.00 -17.97 -23.66
C TRP A 449 2.49 -19.41 -23.61
N GLY A 450 2.68 -20.03 -24.78
CA GLY A 450 3.39 -21.30 -24.95
C GLY A 450 4.77 -21.09 -25.59
N GLN A 451 5.50 -22.18 -25.83
CA GLN A 451 6.87 -22.14 -26.38
C GLN A 451 6.98 -21.36 -27.71
N ASN A 452 5.93 -21.40 -28.54
CA ASN A 452 5.91 -20.77 -29.86
C ASN A 452 5.27 -19.36 -29.89
N GLY A 453 4.84 -18.82 -28.74
CA GLY A 453 4.24 -17.48 -28.65
C GLY A 453 2.92 -17.43 -27.87
N LEU A 454 2.13 -16.38 -28.12
CA LEU A 454 0.82 -16.15 -27.48
C LEU A 454 -0.22 -17.12 -28.02
N GLU A 455 -0.72 -18.04 -27.19
CA GLU A 455 -1.75 -19.00 -27.57
C GLU A 455 -3.17 -18.45 -27.37
N LYS A 456 -3.39 -17.69 -26.28
CA LYS A 456 -4.70 -17.13 -25.93
C LYS A 456 -4.54 -15.76 -25.27
N SER A 457 -5.48 -14.86 -25.51
CA SER A 457 -5.61 -13.60 -24.77
C SER A 457 -7.08 -13.30 -24.52
N LEU A 458 -7.41 -12.88 -23.29
CA LEU A 458 -8.76 -12.52 -22.87
C LEU A 458 -8.73 -11.11 -22.26
N ASP A 459 -9.44 -10.18 -22.89
CA ASP A 459 -9.65 -8.83 -22.35
C ASP A 459 -10.66 -8.88 -21.20
N LEU A 460 -10.15 -8.92 -19.97
CA LEU A 460 -10.97 -9.03 -18.75
C LEU A 460 -11.83 -7.78 -18.54
N THR A 461 -11.34 -6.62 -19.01
CA THR A 461 -12.05 -5.34 -18.94
C THR A 461 -13.23 -5.31 -19.91
N ALA A 462 -13.06 -5.80 -21.14
CA ALA A 462 -14.15 -5.92 -22.12
C ALA A 462 -15.17 -7.01 -21.73
N LEU A 463 -14.72 -8.13 -21.15
CA LEU A 463 -15.60 -9.16 -20.58
C LEU A 463 -16.47 -8.60 -19.44
N ASN A 464 -16.00 -7.57 -18.74
CA ASN A 464 -16.80 -6.71 -17.85
C ASN A 464 -17.58 -7.49 -16.77
N LYS A 465 -16.96 -8.57 -16.24
CA LYS A 465 -17.53 -9.45 -15.20
C LYS A 465 -17.18 -8.98 -13.78
N HIS A 466 -15.99 -8.40 -13.60
CA HIS A 466 -15.46 -7.89 -12.34
C HIS A 466 -14.84 -6.49 -12.54
N GLY A 467 -14.36 -5.87 -11.46
CA GLY A 467 -13.53 -4.67 -11.49
C GLY A 467 -12.06 -4.98 -11.80
N LYS A 468 -11.12 -4.19 -11.27
CA LYS A 468 -9.69 -4.49 -11.45
C LYS A 468 -9.28 -5.78 -10.73
N VAL A 469 -8.43 -6.57 -11.39
CA VAL A 469 -7.67 -7.67 -10.79
C VAL A 469 -6.78 -7.14 -9.67
N TYR A 470 -6.59 -7.94 -8.62
CA TYR A 470 -5.74 -7.62 -7.48
C TYR A 470 -4.34 -8.22 -7.66
N GLU A 471 -3.32 -7.38 -7.43
CA GLU A 471 -1.88 -7.66 -7.59
C GLU A 471 -1.11 -7.65 -6.25
N ASP A 472 -1.78 -7.32 -5.15
CA ASP A 472 -1.16 -7.19 -3.82
C ASP A 472 -1.05 -8.53 -3.07
N ALA A 473 -0.05 -8.64 -2.20
CA ALA A 473 0.19 -9.85 -1.41
C ALA A 473 -0.88 -10.16 -0.34
N GLN A 474 -1.91 -9.33 -0.15
CA GLN A 474 -2.99 -9.60 0.82
C GLN A 474 -4.12 -10.40 0.16
N PHE A 475 -4.46 -10.10 -1.10
CA PHE A 475 -5.56 -10.76 -1.80
C PHE A 475 -5.17 -11.50 -3.09
N ALA A 476 -4.12 -11.08 -3.80
CA ALA A 476 -3.85 -11.57 -5.14
C ALA A 476 -3.60 -13.09 -5.21
N CYS A 477 -4.01 -13.67 -6.32
CA CYS A 477 -3.46 -14.92 -6.82
C CYS A 477 -3.61 -14.98 -8.35
N LEU A 478 -2.78 -15.80 -8.99
CA LEU A 478 -2.98 -16.28 -10.35
C LEU A 478 -2.53 -17.74 -10.34
N VAL A 479 -3.47 -18.70 -10.40
CA VAL A 479 -3.18 -20.12 -10.18
C VAL A 479 -3.87 -20.98 -11.23
N TRP A 480 -3.08 -21.81 -11.91
CA TRP A 480 -3.57 -22.81 -12.85
C TRP A 480 -4.35 -23.93 -12.15
N SER A 481 -5.46 -24.36 -12.74
CA SER A 481 -6.13 -25.60 -12.34
C SER A 481 -5.23 -26.82 -12.62
N PRO A 482 -5.32 -27.92 -11.85
CA PRO A 482 -4.53 -29.14 -12.09
C PRO A 482 -4.64 -29.75 -13.50
N CYS A 483 -5.70 -29.44 -14.25
CA CYS A 483 -5.91 -29.90 -15.63
C CYS A 483 -5.57 -28.86 -16.71
N GLU A 484 -4.88 -27.77 -16.34
CA GLU A 484 -4.38 -26.66 -17.19
C GLU A 484 -5.42 -25.95 -18.07
N LYS A 485 -6.71 -26.20 -17.85
CA LYS A 485 -7.82 -25.65 -18.66
C LYS A 485 -8.49 -24.42 -18.04
N LYS A 486 -8.14 -24.06 -16.81
CA LYS A 486 -8.68 -22.90 -16.09
C LYS A 486 -7.59 -22.16 -15.30
N LEU A 487 -7.82 -20.87 -15.08
CA LEU A 487 -7.00 -19.99 -14.24
C LEU A 487 -7.87 -19.30 -13.18
N LEU A 488 -7.44 -19.37 -11.92
CA LEU A 488 -8.04 -18.73 -10.75
C LEU A 488 -7.30 -17.42 -10.45
N TYR A 489 -8.05 -16.36 -10.16
CA TYR A 489 -7.52 -15.08 -9.68
C TYR A 489 -8.55 -14.32 -8.84
N VAL A 490 -8.13 -13.22 -8.20
CA VAL A 490 -8.99 -12.34 -7.39
C VAL A 490 -9.10 -10.95 -8.02
N ALA A 491 -10.29 -10.35 -7.99
CA ALA A 491 -10.57 -9.00 -8.49
C ALA A 491 -11.58 -8.27 -7.58
N GLU A 492 -11.66 -6.94 -7.64
CA GLU A 492 -12.75 -6.17 -7.01
C GLU A 492 -14.11 -6.56 -7.61
N LYS A 493 -15.14 -6.69 -6.77
CA LYS A 493 -16.52 -6.93 -7.19
C LYS A 493 -17.01 -5.77 -8.04
N LYS A 494 -17.54 -6.08 -9.22
CA LYS A 494 -18.15 -5.07 -10.09
C LYS A 494 -19.30 -4.38 -9.38
N ARG A 495 -19.16 -3.08 -9.12
CA ARG A 495 -20.24 -2.22 -8.62
C ARG A 495 -21.08 -1.73 -9.79
N VAL A 496 -22.38 -1.58 -9.59
CA VAL A 496 -23.26 -0.94 -10.57
C VAL A 496 -23.13 0.57 -10.39
N GLU A 497 -22.44 1.24 -11.31
CA GLU A 497 -22.45 2.71 -11.31
C GLU A 497 -23.90 3.23 -11.45
N PRO A 498 -24.31 4.24 -10.67
CA PRO A 498 -25.65 4.80 -10.76
C PRO A 498 -25.83 5.45 -12.14
N SER A 499 -26.69 4.83 -12.95
CA SER A 499 -27.28 5.48 -14.11
C SER A 499 -28.09 6.67 -13.62
N ALA A 500 -27.72 7.89 -14.00
CA ALA A 500 -28.22 9.12 -13.35
C ALA A 500 -29.77 9.28 -13.32
N HIS A 501 -30.52 8.49 -14.10
CA HIS A 501 -31.95 8.20 -13.84
C HIS A 501 -32.29 6.80 -14.40
N SER A 502 -32.35 5.74 -13.58
CA SER A 502 -33.11 4.51 -13.88
C SER A 502 -33.22 3.52 -12.70
N SER A 503 -34.20 3.72 -11.81
CA SER A 503 -34.71 2.68 -10.90
C SER A 503 -35.48 1.60 -11.68
N VAL A 504 -34.77 0.82 -12.49
CA VAL A 504 -35.30 -0.29 -13.28
C VAL A 504 -34.92 -1.59 -12.57
N ALA A 505 -35.92 -2.27 -12.01
CA ALA A 505 -35.73 -3.62 -11.53
C ALA A 505 -35.45 -4.55 -12.73
N SER A 506 -34.32 -5.24 -12.69
CA SER A 506 -33.96 -6.23 -13.72
C SER A 506 -34.51 -7.59 -13.32
N ALA A 507 -35.16 -8.28 -14.27
CA ALA A 507 -35.39 -9.71 -14.12
C ALA A 507 -34.06 -10.46 -14.29
N ASN A 508 -33.78 -11.40 -13.39
CA ASN A 508 -32.77 -12.44 -13.61
C ASN A 508 -33.25 -13.43 -14.68
N GLU A 509 -32.36 -14.32 -15.13
CA GLU A 509 -32.68 -15.32 -16.16
C GLU A 509 -33.81 -16.29 -15.71
N ASP A 510 -33.98 -16.50 -14.41
CA ASP A 510 -35.09 -17.26 -13.80
C ASP A 510 -36.39 -16.44 -13.57
N GLY A 511 -36.49 -15.23 -14.12
CA GLY A 511 -37.68 -14.36 -14.00
C GLY A 511 -37.85 -13.63 -12.66
N GLY A 512 -36.96 -13.84 -11.68
CA GLY A 512 -36.97 -13.15 -10.40
C GLY A 512 -36.63 -11.65 -10.54
N LEU A 513 -37.47 -10.78 -9.97
CA LEU A 513 -37.36 -9.33 -10.08
C LEU A 513 -36.40 -8.75 -9.02
N VAL A 514 -35.21 -8.31 -9.42
CA VAL A 514 -34.18 -7.77 -8.50
C VAL A 514 -34.22 -6.24 -8.49
N LEU A 515 -34.35 -5.66 -7.30
CA LEU A 515 -34.08 -4.24 -7.07
C LEU A 515 -32.57 -4.00 -7.14
N LEU A 516 -32.11 -3.39 -8.23
CA LEU A 516 -30.77 -2.84 -8.32
C LEU A 516 -30.73 -1.52 -7.53
N GLU A 517 -30.10 -1.52 -6.36
CA GLU A 517 -29.86 -0.29 -5.60
C GLU A 517 -28.89 0.63 -6.37
N GLU A 518 -29.37 1.81 -6.78
CA GLU A 518 -28.52 2.85 -7.36
C GLU A 518 -27.59 3.41 -6.26
N GLN A 519 -26.39 2.84 -6.12
CA GLN A 519 -25.40 3.31 -5.15
C GLN A 519 -24.95 4.74 -5.48
N ASP A 520 -25.39 5.73 -4.71
CA ASP A 520 -24.96 7.12 -4.86
C ASP A 520 -23.43 7.22 -4.76
N LYS A 521 -22.81 7.92 -5.72
CA LYS A 521 -21.36 8.11 -5.80
C LYS A 521 -20.78 8.91 -4.63
N ASN A 522 -21.62 9.56 -3.83
CA ASN A 522 -21.23 10.29 -2.62
C ASN A 522 -21.27 9.41 -1.35
N ILE A 523 -21.75 8.16 -1.43
CA ILE A 523 -21.68 7.21 -0.31
C ILE A 523 -20.22 6.91 0.00
N TYR A 524 -19.84 7.06 1.27
CA TYR A 524 -18.56 6.58 1.76
C TYR A 524 -18.51 5.05 1.65
N VAL A 525 -17.56 4.53 0.87
CA VAL A 525 -17.26 3.10 0.83
C VAL A 525 -15.85 2.89 1.35
N GLU A 526 -15.74 2.13 2.43
CA GLU A 526 -14.47 1.74 3.03
C GLU A 526 -13.59 0.97 2.04
N ASP A 527 -12.28 1.07 2.21
CA ASP A 527 -11.30 0.19 1.57
C ASP A 527 -10.33 -0.34 2.63
N TRP A 528 -9.41 -1.22 2.23
CA TRP A 528 -8.44 -1.86 3.13
C TRP A 528 -7.23 -0.98 3.49
N GLY A 529 -7.35 0.34 3.39
CA GLY A 529 -6.42 1.30 3.98
C GLY A 529 -5.12 1.53 3.20
N GLU A 530 -4.02 1.70 3.92
CA GLU A 530 -2.74 2.15 3.37
C GLU A 530 -2.17 1.13 2.35
N GLY A 531 -2.02 1.57 1.10
CA GLY A 531 -1.57 0.73 -0.01
C GLY A 531 -2.64 -0.20 -0.61
N LEU A 532 -3.86 -0.23 -0.07
CA LEU A 532 -5.00 -0.99 -0.61
C LEU A 532 -6.20 -0.07 -0.92
N VAL A 533 -5.92 1.22 -1.17
CA VAL A 533 -6.91 2.26 -1.47
C VAL A 533 -7.78 1.86 -2.68
N GLY A 534 -9.10 1.99 -2.54
CA GLY A 534 -10.08 1.63 -3.55
C GLY A 534 -10.37 0.12 -3.68
N LYS A 535 -9.75 -0.74 -2.85
CA LYS A 535 -10.05 -2.18 -2.77
C LYS A 535 -10.98 -2.44 -1.60
N SER A 536 -12.18 -2.98 -1.82
CA SER A 536 -13.19 -3.12 -0.76
C SER A 536 -13.81 -4.51 -0.67
N CYS A 537 -14.08 -5.12 -1.83
CA CYS A 537 -14.93 -6.28 -2.00
C CYS A 537 -14.29 -7.27 -3.00
N PRO A 538 -13.21 -7.99 -2.67
CA PRO A 538 -12.68 -9.03 -3.53
C PRO A 538 -13.71 -10.11 -3.89
N VAL A 539 -13.57 -10.70 -5.07
CA VAL A 539 -14.32 -11.87 -5.54
C VAL A 539 -13.41 -12.85 -6.26
N LEU A 540 -13.69 -14.15 -6.07
CA LEU A 540 -12.99 -15.25 -6.73
C LEU A 540 -13.45 -15.35 -8.19
N CYS A 541 -12.50 -15.23 -9.12
CA CYS A 541 -12.74 -15.25 -10.56
C CYS A 541 -12.02 -16.44 -11.19
N VAL A 542 -12.68 -17.13 -12.11
CA VAL A 542 -12.09 -18.23 -12.87
C VAL A 542 -12.29 -17.99 -14.37
N ALA A 543 -11.18 -17.94 -15.11
CA ALA A 543 -11.20 -18.00 -16.57
C ALA A 543 -11.22 -19.46 -17.04
N ASP A 544 -12.21 -19.82 -17.86
CA ASP A 544 -12.25 -21.07 -18.63
C ASP A 544 -11.57 -20.82 -19.99
N LEU A 545 -10.37 -21.39 -20.16
CA LEU A 545 -9.52 -21.15 -21.32
C LEU A 545 -10.01 -21.83 -22.59
N ASN A 546 -10.99 -22.73 -22.50
CA ASN A 546 -11.58 -23.40 -23.67
C ASN A 546 -12.82 -22.65 -24.16
N LYS A 547 -13.55 -21.99 -23.25
CA LYS A 547 -14.73 -21.16 -23.57
C LYS A 547 -14.39 -19.69 -23.82
N GLY A 548 -13.18 -19.25 -23.45
CA GLY A 548 -12.80 -17.83 -23.47
C GLY A 548 -13.65 -16.98 -22.50
N ALA A 549 -14.13 -17.58 -21.41
CA ALA A 549 -15.17 -17.01 -20.56
C ALA A 549 -14.71 -16.91 -19.10
N VAL A 550 -15.10 -15.83 -18.44
CA VAL A 550 -14.84 -15.61 -17.01
C VAL A 550 -16.11 -15.81 -16.20
N ILE A 551 -16.00 -16.62 -15.13
CA ILE A 551 -17.03 -16.85 -14.12
C ILE A 551 -16.56 -16.21 -12.81
N VAL A 552 -17.42 -15.39 -12.21
CA VAL A 552 -17.23 -14.87 -10.85
C VAL A 552 -18.03 -15.78 -9.92
N TYR A 553 -17.37 -16.39 -8.94
CA TYR A 553 -18.01 -17.39 -8.08
C TYR A 553 -18.77 -16.75 -6.92
N ALA A 554 -20.05 -17.13 -6.79
CA ALA A 554 -20.86 -16.88 -5.60
C ALA A 554 -20.59 -17.95 -4.52
N GLY A 555 -21.10 -17.72 -3.31
CA GLY A 555 -21.00 -18.66 -2.19
C GLY A 555 -20.15 -18.17 -1.01
N VAL A 556 -19.18 -17.30 -1.25
CA VAL A 556 -18.41 -16.64 -0.18
C VAL A 556 -19.37 -15.76 0.66
N PRO A 557 -19.37 -15.86 2.02
CA PRO A 557 -20.25 -15.05 2.87
C PRO A 557 -20.00 -13.54 2.69
N PRO A 558 -21.03 -12.66 2.75
CA PRO A 558 -20.86 -11.23 2.48
C PRO A 558 -19.85 -10.51 3.39
N HIS A 559 -19.78 -10.93 4.65
CA HIS A 559 -18.85 -10.39 5.66
C HIS A 559 -17.40 -10.90 5.50
N ILE A 560 -17.15 -11.79 4.52
CA ILE A 560 -15.84 -12.38 4.22
C ILE A 560 -15.32 -11.86 2.88
N SER A 561 -14.06 -11.47 2.87
CA SER A 561 -13.33 -10.97 1.71
C SER A 561 -12.22 -11.96 1.31
N PRO A 562 -12.35 -12.69 0.18
CA PRO A 562 -11.45 -13.78 -0.19
C PRO A 562 -10.11 -13.27 -0.75
N GLY A 563 -9.02 -13.97 -0.42
CA GLY A 563 -7.67 -13.69 -0.92
C GLY A 563 -6.75 -14.91 -0.87
N GLN A 564 -5.56 -14.81 -1.51
CA GLN A 564 -4.49 -15.82 -1.47
C GLN A 564 -4.99 -17.24 -1.85
N ALA A 565 -5.85 -17.32 -2.86
CA ALA A 565 -6.60 -18.54 -3.17
C ALA A 565 -5.80 -19.56 -4.01
N LEU A 566 -5.98 -20.84 -3.67
CA LEU A 566 -5.38 -22.02 -4.29
C LEU A 566 -6.48 -22.92 -4.90
N TRP A 567 -6.14 -23.78 -5.86
CA TRP A 567 -7.03 -24.86 -6.28
C TRP A 567 -7.04 -26.01 -5.28
N ALA A 568 -8.20 -26.65 -5.11
CA ALA A 568 -8.25 -27.97 -4.47
C ALA A 568 -7.69 -29.05 -5.42
N PRO A 569 -7.14 -30.17 -4.91
CA PRO A 569 -6.36 -31.14 -5.70
C PRO A 569 -7.10 -31.73 -6.90
N ASN A 570 -8.42 -31.87 -6.78
CA ASN A 570 -9.29 -32.43 -7.83
C ASN A 570 -9.88 -31.37 -8.79
N GLY A 571 -9.56 -30.09 -8.64
CA GLY A 571 -10.08 -29.00 -9.48
C GLY A 571 -11.58 -28.70 -9.33
N ARG A 572 -12.28 -29.30 -8.34
CA ARG A 572 -13.73 -29.14 -8.09
C ARG A 572 -14.06 -28.11 -7.01
N GLY A 573 -13.06 -27.37 -6.53
CA GLY A 573 -13.19 -26.29 -5.55
C GLY A 573 -11.88 -25.53 -5.40
N VAL A 574 -11.89 -24.52 -4.54
CA VAL A 574 -10.74 -23.67 -4.20
C VAL A 574 -10.62 -23.53 -2.69
N VAL A 575 -9.39 -23.35 -2.20
CA VAL A 575 -9.09 -23.03 -0.80
C VAL A 575 -8.56 -21.60 -0.74
N PHE A 576 -9.03 -20.77 0.20
CA PHE A 576 -8.67 -19.35 0.26
C PHE A 576 -8.60 -18.81 1.69
N VAL A 577 -7.91 -17.68 1.88
CA VAL A 577 -7.94 -16.90 3.12
C VAL A 577 -9.12 -15.94 3.08
N GLY A 578 -10.06 -16.09 4.00
CA GLY A 578 -11.16 -15.14 4.19
C GLY A 578 -10.82 -14.10 5.26
N GLN A 579 -10.79 -12.81 4.90
CA GLN A 579 -10.65 -11.70 5.83
C GLN A 579 -12.04 -11.19 6.26
N TRP A 580 -12.29 -10.98 7.56
CA TRP A 580 -13.54 -10.35 8.02
C TRP A 580 -13.55 -8.86 7.65
N ASN A 581 -14.61 -8.41 6.98
CA ASN A 581 -14.78 -7.02 6.52
C ASN A 581 -15.80 -6.21 7.34
N GLU A 582 -16.45 -6.85 8.32
CA GLU A 582 -17.39 -6.27 9.28
C GLU A 582 -16.79 -6.26 10.71
N PRO A 583 -17.20 -5.33 11.60
CA PRO A 583 -18.17 -4.25 11.36
C PRO A 583 -17.57 -3.06 10.57
N PHE A 584 -16.25 -2.98 10.44
CA PHE A 584 -15.57 -2.12 9.47
C PHE A 584 -14.17 -2.66 9.14
N ARG A 585 -13.62 -2.26 8.00
CA ARG A 585 -12.30 -2.70 7.50
C ARG A 585 -11.16 -2.04 8.27
N LEU A 586 -10.34 -2.88 8.90
CA LEU A 586 -9.02 -2.50 9.42
C LEU A 586 -7.95 -2.71 8.34
N GLY A 587 -7.00 -1.80 8.25
CA GLY A 587 -5.90 -1.87 7.29
C GLY A 587 -5.11 -3.18 7.41
N LEU A 588 -4.92 -3.88 6.29
CA LEU A 588 -4.27 -5.20 6.26
C LEU A 588 -2.75 -5.10 6.06
N LYS A 589 -2.26 -4.02 5.45
CA LYS A 589 -0.86 -3.90 5.05
C LYS A 589 0.05 -3.82 6.28
N PHE A 590 0.94 -4.82 6.39
CA PHE A 590 1.84 -5.09 7.53
C PHE A 590 1.15 -5.52 8.84
N CYS A 591 -0.10 -5.99 8.79
CA CYS A 591 -0.88 -6.36 9.98
C CYS A 591 -1.24 -7.86 9.96
N SER A 592 -0.44 -8.71 10.63
CA SER A 592 -0.67 -10.17 10.70
C SER A 592 -1.77 -10.58 11.69
N ASN A 593 -2.36 -9.63 12.41
CA ASN A 593 -3.31 -9.83 13.53
C ASN A 593 -4.78 -9.58 13.13
N ARG A 594 -5.13 -9.74 11.86
CA ARG A 594 -6.45 -9.42 11.31
C ARG A 594 -7.33 -10.67 11.28
N ARG A 595 -8.56 -10.60 11.82
CA ARG A 595 -9.45 -11.78 11.94
C ARG A 595 -9.64 -12.42 10.57
N SER A 596 -9.16 -13.64 10.42
CA SER A 596 -9.14 -14.35 9.15
C SER A 596 -8.98 -15.86 9.34
N ALA A 597 -9.58 -16.61 8.41
CA ALA A 597 -9.66 -18.06 8.47
C ALA A 597 -9.42 -18.68 7.09
N LEU A 598 -9.07 -19.97 7.08
CA LEU A 598 -8.98 -20.77 5.86
C LEU A 598 -10.36 -21.29 5.49
N TYR A 599 -10.78 -21.13 4.23
CA TYR A 599 -12.08 -21.56 3.72
C TYR A 599 -11.92 -22.46 2.48
N TYR A 600 -12.87 -23.38 2.30
CA TYR A 600 -13.08 -24.12 1.06
C TYR A 600 -14.37 -23.63 0.38
N LEU A 601 -14.31 -23.41 -0.94
CA LEU A 601 -15.47 -23.13 -1.79
C LEU A 601 -15.55 -24.16 -2.91
N ASP A 602 -16.64 -24.92 -2.98
CA ASP A 602 -16.87 -25.85 -4.08
C ASP A 602 -17.33 -25.12 -5.36
N MET A 603 -17.20 -25.78 -6.52
CA MET A 603 -17.61 -25.22 -7.80
C MET A 603 -19.14 -25.12 -8.00
N LYS A 604 -19.96 -25.39 -6.96
CA LYS A 604 -21.41 -25.18 -6.92
C LYS A 604 -21.81 -23.96 -6.10
N GLY A 605 -20.90 -23.40 -5.30
CA GLY A 605 -21.15 -22.25 -4.41
C GLY A 605 -21.30 -22.60 -2.93
N ASN A 606 -20.99 -23.83 -2.50
CA ASN A 606 -20.98 -24.20 -1.08
C ASN A 606 -19.65 -23.76 -0.45
N CYS A 607 -19.70 -22.87 0.55
CA CYS A 607 -18.53 -22.37 1.27
C CYS A 607 -18.48 -22.91 2.70
N GLU A 608 -17.30 -23.33 3.14
CA GLU A 608 -17.06 -24.00 4.43
C GLU A 608 -15.78 -23.45 5.08
N CYS A 609 -15.78 -23.25 6.41
CA CYS A 609 -14.59 -22.83 7.15
C CYS A 609 -13.77 -24.06 7.57
N LEU A 610 -12.46 -24.05 7.30
CA LEU A 610 -11.53 -25.15 7.58
C LEU A 610 -10.68 -24.92 8.84
N SER A 611 -10.48 -23.66 9.24
CA SER A 611 -9.77 -23.29 10.47
C SER A 611 -10.70 -22.70 11.52
N ALA A 612 -10.19 -22.44 12.72
CA ALA A 612 -10.89 -21.60 13.70
C ALA A 612 -11.16 -20.19 13.12
N GLU A 613 -12.24 -19.56 13.58
CA GLU A 613 -12.61 -18.18 13.19
C GLU A 613 -12.07 -17.10 14.15
N SER A 614 -11.53 -17.49 15.30
CA SER A 614 -11.07 -16.61 16.39
C SER A 614 -9.59 -16.21 16.26
N VAL A 615 -8.97 -16.48 15.12
CA VAL A 615 -7.54 -16.32 14.82
C VAL A 615 -7.32 -15.39 13.62
N SER A 616 -6.07 -15.11 13.31
CA SER A 616 -5.65 -14.65 11.99
C SER A 616 -4.99 -15.79 11.21
N VAL A 617 -5.17 -15.81 9.89
CA VAL A 617 -4.64 -16.82 8.97
C VAL A 617 -4.02 -16.15 7.74
N SER A 618 -2.86 -16.63 7.28
CA SER A 618 -2.24 -16.15 6.03
C SER A 618 -1.36 -17.21 5.38
N SER A 619 -0.90 -16.94 4.16
CA SER A 619 0.15 -17.68 3.47
C SER A 619 -0.11 -19.19 3.30
N PRO A 620 -1.30 -19.66 2.86
CA PRO A 620 -1.54 -21.09 2.61
C PRO A 620 -0.70 -21.59 1.43
N ARG A 621 -0.06 -22.76 1.57
CA ARG A 621 0.80 -23.40 0.55
C ARG A 621 0.51 -24.91 0.48
N MET A 622 -0.01 -25.35 -0.66
CA MET A 622 -0.23 -26.77 -0.96
C MET A 622 1.11 -27.50 -1.16
N SER A 623 1.22 -28.74 -0.68
CA SER A 623 2.34 -29.65 -0.97
C SER A 623 2.33 -30.11 -2.45
N PRO A 624 3.49 -30.52 -3.01
CA PRO A 624 3.57 -31.10 -4.35
C PRO A 624 2.61 -32.28 -4.59
N ASP A 625 2.48 -33.20 -3.63
CA ASP A 625 1.54 -34.33 -3.67
C ASP A 625 0.06 -33.91 -3.53
N SER A 626 -0.20 -32.65 -3.16
CA SER A 626 -1.52 -32.07 -2.89
C SER A 626 -2.31 -32.74 -1.77
N CYS A 627 -1.65 -33.46 -0.85
CA CYS A 627 -2.26 -34.00 0.37
C CYS A 627 -2.30 -33.00 1.54
N TRP A 628 -1.44 -31.98 1.53
CA TRP A 628 -1.21 -31.10 2.68
C TRP A 628 -1.30 -29.62 2.30
N ILE A 629 -1.78 -28.80 3.25
CA ILE A 629 -1.62 -27.34 3.19
C ILE A 629 -0.92 -26.89 4.47
N VAL A 630 0.24 -26.23 4.35
CA VAL A 630 0.75 -25.41 5.47
C VAL A 630 0.24 -23.99 5.37
N TYR A 631 -0.05 -23.36 6.51
CA TYR A 631 -0.43 -21.95 6.60
C TYR A 631 0.09 -21.32 7.90
N LEU A 632 0.13 -19.98 7.95
CA LEU A 632 0.55 -19.25 9.14
C LEU A 632 -0.66 -18.77 9.95
N GLN A 633 -0.60 -18.92 11.28
CA GLN A 633 -1.69 -18.56 12.18
C GLN A 633 -1.22 -17.66 13.34
N GLY A 634 -2.02 -16.65 13.69
CA GLY A 634 -1.78 -15.74 14.81
C GLY A 634 -3.05 -15.44 15.62
N GLN A 635 -2.89 -14.63 16.68
CA GLN A 635 -3.97 -14.03 17.45
C GLN A 635 -4.54 -12.78 16.75
N VAL A 636 -5.82 -12.49 17.00
CA VAL A 636 -6.50 -11.28 16.51
C VAL A 636 -6.21 -10.09 17.42
N PHE A 637 -6.01 -8.91 16.82
CA PHE A 637 -5.61 -7.65 17.50
C PHE A 637 -4.26 -7.75 18.21
N GLY A 638 -3.91 -6.81 19.10
CA GLY A 638 -2.60 -6.78 19.74
C GLY A 638 -1.46 -6.49 18.73
N PRO A 639 -0.30 -7.17 18.83
CA PRO A 639 0.88 -6.84 18.02
C PRO A 639 0.76 -7.19 16.53
N HIS A 640 1.04 -6.20 15.68
CA HIS A 640 0.86 -6.23 14.21
C HIS A 640 1.80 -7.16 13.44
N ARG A 641 2.94 -7.55 14.04
CA ARG A 641 3.82 -8.62 13.57
C ARG A 641 4.29 -9.49 14.73
N GLN A 642 3.31 -10.08 15.42
CA GLN A 642 3.57 -11.16 16.38
C GLN A 642 4.30 -12.34 15.73
N CYS A 643 4.98 -13.15 16.54
CA CYS A 643 5.46 -14.46 16.12
C CYS A 643 4.26 -15.36 15.77
N LEU A 644 4.28 -15.95 14.57
CA LEU A 644 3.21 -16.78 14.04
C LEU A 644 3.50 -18.27 14.25
N ARG A 645 2.43 -19.07 14.36
CA ARG A 645 2.48 -20.53 14.26
C ARG A 645 2.54 -20.97 12.81
N MET A 646 3.21 -22.08 12.52
CA MET A 646 2.95 -22.86 11.30
C MET A 646 1.93 -23.95 11.62
N MET A 647 0.83 -23.96 10.88
CA MET A 647 -0.22 -24.98 10.96
C MET A 647 -0.12 -25.91 9.76
N LEU A 648 -0.45 -27.18 9.94
CA LEU A 648 -0.53 -28.19 8.89
C LEU A 648 -1.97 -28.70 8.79
N TYR A 649 -2.57 -28.68 7.60
CA TYR A 649 -3.91 -29.18 7.31
C TYR A 649 -3.83 -30.39 6.37
N ASP A 650 -4.48 -31.48 6.77
CA ASP A 650 -4.59 -32.72 5.99
C ASP A 650 -5.83 -32.67 5.07
N MET A 651 -5.62 -32.68 3.76
CA MET A 651 -6.69 -32.65 2.76
C MET A 651 -7.58 -33.91 2.75
N LYS A 652 -7.09 -35.04 3.30
CA LYS A 652 -7.74 -36.35 3.34
C LYS A 652 -8.52 -36.56 4.64
N SER A 653 -7.91 -36.35 5.82
CA SER A 653 -8.64 -36.44 7.11
C SER A 653 -9.43 -35.17 7.47
N ARG A 654 -9.15 -34.05 6.81
CA ARG A 654 -9.75 -32.72 7.07
C ARG A 654 -9.47 -32.19 8.47
N SER A 655 -8.30 -32.54 9.01
CA SER A 655 -7.84 -32.13 10.34
C SER A 655 -6.69 -31.11 10.25
N THR A 656 -6.48 -30.36 11.34
CA THR A 656 -5.40 -29.39 11.49
C THR A 656 -4.54 -29.74 12.69
N SER A 657 -3.22 -29.69 12.54
CA SER A 657 -2.24 -29.73 13.64
C SER A 657 -1.37 -28.45 13.67
N VAL A 658 -0.77 -28.18 14.83
CA VAL A 658 0.34 -27.22 14.93
C VAL A 658 1.61 -27.96 14.50
N LEU A 659 2.36 -27.39 13.55
CA LEU A 659 3.64 -27.91 13.09
C LEU A 659 4.83 -27.15 13.69
N VAL A 660 4.67 -25.83 13.89
CA VAL A 660 5.61 -24.98 14.64
C VAL A 660 4.80 -24.04 15.53
N ASP A 661 5.07 -24.04 16.84
CA ASP A 661 4.39 -23.16 17.80
C ASP A 661 5.11 -21.79 17.95
N VAL A 662 4.51 -20.87 18.70
CA VAL A 662 5.03 -19.52 18.97
C VAL A 662 6.29 -19.60 19.83
N VAL A 663 7.43 -19.20 19.27
CA VAL A 663 8.68 -19.03 20.01
C VAL A 663 8.56 -17.85 20.96
N ARG A 664 8.45 -18.13 22.26
CA ARG A 664 8.40 -17.11 23.34
C ARG A 664 9.73 -16.36 23.46
N ARG A 665 10.82 -17.11 23.58
CA ARG A 665 12.21 -16.65 23.63
C ARG A 665 13.07 -17.58 22.79
N ALA A 666 14.19 -17.06 22.30
CA ALA A 666 15.26 -17.86 21.69
C ALA A 666 16.59 -17.48 22.32
N GLU A 667 17.53 -18.41 22.37
CA GLU A 667 18.92 -18.12 22.75
C GLU A 667 19.68 -17.51 21.56
N LYS A 668 20.90 -17.05 21.80
CA LYS A 668 21.71 -16.36 20.79
C LYS A 668 21.90 -17.23 19.54
N GLY A 669 21.56 -16.70 18.36
CA GLY A 669 21.69 -17.38 17.07
C GLY A 669 20.70 -18.52 16.80
N GLN A 670 19.71 -18.75 17.67
CA GLN A 670 18.68 -19.78 17.46
C GLN A 670 17.45 -19.25 16.74
N PHE A 671 16.60 -20.16 16.25
CA PHE A 671 15.34 -19.82 15.58
C PHE A 671 14.41 -18.99 16.47
N ALA A 672 14.27 -17.70 16.18
CA ALA A 672 13.51 -16.75 16.99
C ALA A 672 12.00 -16.70 16.69
N GLY A 673 11.45 -17.59 15.85
CA GLY A 673 10.04 -17.61 15.46
C GLY A 673 9.76 -17.12 14.03
N ILE A 674 8.49 -17.16 13.60
CA ILE A 674 8.05 -16.80 12.24
C ILE A 674 7.46 -15.39 12.23
N TYR A 675 8.07 -14.46 11.48
CA TYR A 675 7.61 -13.05 11.38
C TYR A 675 7.29 -12.58 9.95
N GLU A 676 7.51 -13.44 8.94
CA GLU A 676 7.36 -13.13 7.51
C GLU A 676 6.42 -14.12 6.81
N SER A 677 5.90 -13.74 5.64
CA SER A 677 5.02 -14.61 4.84
C SER A 677 5.80 -15.73 4.15
N LEU A 678 5.21 -16.93 4.06
CA LEU A 678 5.84 -18.05 3.34
C LEU A 678 6.03 -17.72 1.84
N PRO A 679 7.16 -18.09 1.21
CA PRO A 679 7.34 -18.02 -0.24
C PRO A 679 6.22 -18.78 -0.99
N SER A 680 5.95 -18.43 -2.25
CA SER A 680 4.88 -19.09 -3.04
C SER A 680 5.20 -20.56 -3.35
N GLN A 681 6.48 -20.90 -3.47
CA GLN A 681 7.00 -22.26 -3.51
C GLN A 681 7.95 -22.43 -2.32
N CYS A 682 7.59 -23.31 -1.39
CA CYS A 682 8.23 -23.46 -0.08
C CYS A 682 8.43 -24.92 0.35
N TRP A 683 8.03 -25.89 -0.47
CA TRP A 683 8.13 -27.32 -0.16
C TRP A 683 9.32 -27.95 -0.91
N SER A 684 9.99 -28.91 -0.28
CA SER A 684 10.84 -29.88 -1.00
C SER A 684 10.01 -30.83 -1.88
N ALA A 685 10.63 -31.44 -2.89
CA ALA A 685 9.94 -32.38 -3.79
C ALA A 685 9.53 -33.68 -3.09
N ASP A 686 10.23 -34.06 -2.00
CA ASP A 686 9.89 -35.20 -1.15
C ASP A 686 8.61 -34.99 -0.30
N ASN A 687 8.09 -33.76 -0.19
CA ASN A 687 6.98 -33.33 0.69
C ASN A 687 7.27 -33.41 2.20
N GLU A 688 8.51 -33.68 2.62
CA GLU A 688 8.89 -33.80 4.03
C GLU A 688 9.43 -32.50 4.64
N ARG A 689 9.81 -31.48 3.86
CA ARG A 689 10.42 -30.25 4.39
C ARG A 689 9.77 -28.97 3.84
N ILE A 690 9.58 -27.99 4.73
CA ILE A 690 9.03 -26.66 4.43
C ILE A 690 10.11 -25.60 4.70
N PHE A 691 10.35 -24.70 3.75
CA PHE A 691 11.42 -23.69 3.76
C PHE A 691 10.87 -22.26 3.74
N PHE A 692 11.42 -21.40 4.58
CA PHE A 692 11.05 -19.98 4.67
C PHE A 692 12.20 -19.13 5.22
N SER A 693 12.08 -17.81 5.13
CA SER A 693 12.99 -16.88 5.82
C SER A 693 12.34 -16.23 7.03
N SER A 694 13.12 -15.93 8.06
CA SER A 694 12.68 -15.14 9.21
C SER A 694 13.81 -14.32 9.82
N SER A 695 13.45 -13.27 10.56
CA SER A 695 14.39 -12.45 11.34
C SER A 695 14.97 -13.24 12.51
N CYS A 696 16.27 -13.10 12.75
CA CYS A 696 16.99 -13.68 13.89
C CYS A 696 17.99 -12.64 14.43
N GLU A 697 17.72 -12.08 15.61
CA GLU A 697 18.44 -10.92 16.17
C GLU A 697 18.55 -9.74 15.17
N ASN A 698 19.79 -9.47 14.71
CA ASN A 698 20.12 -8.43 13.74
C ASN A 698 20.22 -8.97 12.30
N ASN A 699 19.96 -10.26 12.07
CA ASN A 699 20.18 -10.94 10.79
C ASN A 699 18.86 -11.49 10.21
N LYS A 700 18.89 -11.91 8.94
CA LYS A 700 17.85 -12.76 8.35
C LYS A 700 18.46 -14.07 7.87
N ALA A 701 17.81 -15.19 8.18
CA ALA A 701 18.24 -16.52 7.78
C ALA A 701 17.10 -17.30 7.10
N VAL A 702 17.47 -18.39 6.42
CA VAL A 702 16.53 -19.39 5.90
C VAL A 702 16.44 -20.54 6.89
N PHE A 703 15.23 -21.02 7.14
CA PHE A 703 14.93 -22.14 8.02
C PHE A 703 14.17 -23.22 7.24
N SER A 704 14.40 -24.47 7.61
CA SER A 704 13.63 -25.64 7.20
C SER A 704 12.82 -26.17 8.40
N VAL A 705 11.68 -26.78 8.10
CA VAL A 705 10.81 -27.46 9.06
C VAL A 705 10.50 -28.84 8.52
N ASP A 706 10.79 -29.86 9.31
CA ASP A 706 10.42 -31.24 9.04
C ASP A 706 8.91 -31.45 9.27
N ARG A 707 8.18 -31.92 8.25
CA ARG A 707 6.71 -32.07 8.23
C ARG A 707 6.21 -33.09 9.26
N THR A 708 7.04 -34.08 9.62
CA THR A 708 6.64 -35.23 10.43
C THR A 708 6.96 -35.02 11.92
N THR A 709 8.04 -34.30 12.24
CA THR A 709 8.52 -34.05 13.60
C THR A 709 8.32 -32.61 14.08
N GLY A 710 8.05 -31.66 13.18
CA GLY A 710 7.98 -30.22 13.49
C GLY A 710 9.33 -29.58 13.81
N ARG A 711 10.44 -30.33 13.71
CA ARG A 711 11.78 -29.82 14.02
C ARG A 711 12.15 -28.68 13.06
N VAL A 712 12.42 -27.51 13.63
CA VAL A 712 12.98 -26.37 12.91
C VAL A 712 14.51 -26.50 12.88
N THR A 713 15.11 -26.38 11.70
CA THR A 713 16.57 -26.37 11.51
C THR A 713 16.91 -25.14 10.67
N GLN A 714 17.94 -24.37 11.07
CA GLN A 714 18.44 -23.31 10.19
C GLN A 714 19.10 -23.96 8.97
N VAL A 715 18.89 -23.42 7.77
CA VAL A 715 19.54 -23.95 6.55
C VAL A 715 21.01 -23.51 6.55
N CYS A 716 21.80 -24.27 7.29
CA CYS A 716 23.24 -24.15 7.39
C CYS A 716 23.95 -25.09 6.39
N GLY A 717 25.25 -24.85 6.23
CA GLY A 717 26.14 -25.40 5.20
C GLY A 717 27.18 -24.36 4.79
N LEU A 718 27.72 -23.71 5.82
CA LEU A 718 28.20 -22.33 5.73
C LEU A 718 29.66 -22.18 6.18
N ASP A 719 30.51 -23.15 5.83
CA ASP A 719 31.91 -22.83 5.51
C ASP A 719 32.04 -22.16 4.13
N ALA A 720 30.95 -22.12 3.33
CA ALA A 720 30.90 -21.51 1.99
C ALA A 720 30.14 -20.17 1.89
N LEU A 721 29.31 -19.80 2.87
CA LEU A 721 28.71 -18.45 3.03
C LEU A 721 28.49 -18.19 4.54
N ARG A 722 29.52 -17.83 5.31
CA ARG A 722 29.31 -17.59 6.76
C ARG A 722 28.31 -16.45 6.95
N LEU A 723 27.54 -16.47 8.03
CA LEU A 723 26.73 -15.29 8.42
C LEU A 723 27.62 -14.07 8.73
N ASP A 724 28.91 -14.31 8.97
CA ASP A 724 29.97 -13.31 9.03
C ASP A 724 30.24 -12.64 7.66
N ASP A 725 30.05 -13.37 6.54
CA ASP A 725 30.15 -12.85 5.18
C ASP A 725 28.85 -12.13 4.75
N PHE A 726 27.69 -12.71 5.07
CA PHE A 726 26.36 -12.22 4.68
C PHE A 726 25.41 -12.10 5.88
N GLY A 727 25.22 -10.88 6.39
CA GLY A 727 24.30 -10.60 7.50
C GLY A 727 22.81 -10.81 7.19
N SER A 728 22.42 -11.04 5.93
CA SER A 728 21.04 -11.29 5.53
C SER A 728 20.93 -12.22 4.32
N VAL A 729 20.23 -13.34 4.51
CA VAL A 729 19.90 -14.33 3.48
C VAL A 729 18.39 -14.51 3.40
N GLN A 730 17.82 -14.30 2.21
CA GLN A 730 16.38 -14.42 1.94
C GLN A 730 16.09 -15.44 0.84
N LEU A 731 15.18 -16.38 1.11
CA LEU A 731 14.67 -17.34 0.15
C LEU A 731 13.76 -16.65 -0.89
N LEU A 732 14.05 -16.84 -2.18
CA LEU A 732 13.25 -16.33 -3.30
C LEU A 732 12.34 -17.41 -3.89
N THR A 733 12.81 -18.65 -3.96
CA THR A 733 12.03 -19.85 -4.30
C THR A 733 12.78 -21.12 -3.89
N ILE A 734 12.05 -22.20 -3.64
CA ILE A 734 12.55 -23.58 -3.77
C ILE A 734 11.62 -24.35 -4.70
N GLN A 735 12.16 -25.05 -5.70
CA GLN A 735 11.37 -25.74 -6.72
C GLN A 735 12.15 -26.93 -7.29
N LYS A 736 11.63 -28.15 -7.17
CA LYS A 736 12.38 -29.41 -7.42
C LYS A 736 13.71 -29.44 -6.66
N ASP A 737 13.67 -29.09 -5.39
CA ASP A 737 14.81 -29.00 -4.45
C ASP A 737 15.95 -28.04 -4.83
N LEU A 738 15.91 -27.40 -6.00
CA LEU A 738 16.72 -26.23 -6.33
C LEU A 738 16.23 -25.01 -5.55
N MET A 739 17.07 -24.53 -4.64
CA MET A 739 16.87 -23.31 -3.86
C MET A 739 17.53 -22.12 -4.56
N VAL A 740 16.84 -20.97 -4.57
CA VAL A 740 17.40 -19.68 -5.04
C VAL A 740 17.21 -18.63 -3.96
N MET A 741 18.30 -17.95 -3.59
CA MET A 741 18.37 -17.01 -2.47
C MET A 741 18.93 -15.66 -2.90
N SER A 742 18.52 -14.61 -2.19
CA SER A 742 19.12 -13.28 -2.19
C SER A 742 19.97 -13.12 -0.93
N CYS A 743 21.28 -12.94 -1.08
CA CYS A 743 22.20 -12.66 0.02
C CYS A 743 22.66 -11.19 -0.03
N SER A 744 22.83 -10.55 1.12
CA SER A 744 23.37 -9.18 1.22
C SER A 744 23.98 -8.91 2.58
N SER A 745 24.70 -7.80 2.68
CA SER A 745 25.21 -7.24 3.94
C SER A 745 25.08 -5.70 3.88
N PRO A 746 25.29 -4.96 4.99
CA PRO A 746 25.27 -3.50 4.96
C PRO A 746 26.29 -2.89 3.98
N ASN A 747 27.40 -3.58 3.70
CA ASN A 747 28.42 -3.19 2.74
C ASN A 747 28.42 -4.00 1.42
N GLN A 748 27.44 -4.89 1.17
CA GLN A 748 27.29 -5.59 -0.12
C GLN A 748 25.84 -5.54 -0.62
N PRO A 749 25.56 -4.90 -1.78
CA PRO A 749 24.24 -4.91 -2.39
C PRO A 749 23.81 -6.33 -2.81
N PRO A 750 22.49 -6.59 -2.97
CA PRO A 750 21.98 -7.95 -3.10
C PRO A 750 22.59 -8.77 -4.24
N CYS A 751 23.05 -9.97 -3.92
CA CYS A 751 23.50 -10.99 -4.87
C CYS A 751 22.63 -12.24 -4.79
N LEU A 752 22.59 -12.99 -5.88
CA LEU A 752 21.88 -14.26 -6.02
C LEU A 752 22.82 -15.44 -5.76
N LYS A 753 22.36 -16.37 -4.92
CA LYS A 753 22.95 -17.70 -4.74
C LYS A 753 21.95 -18.77 -5.15
N ALA A 754 22.43 -19.91 -5.62
CA ALA A 754 21.61 -21.09 -5.89
C ALA A 754 22.34 -22.38 -5.53
N GLY A 755 21.59 -23.43 -5.20
CA GLY A 755 22.07 -24.76 -4.86
C GLY A 755 20.91 -25.73 -4.67
N PHE A 756 21.14 -27.03 -4.78
CA PHE A 756 20.14 -28.05 -4.50
C PHE A 756 20.24 -28.52 -3.04
N LEU A 757 19.12 -28.98 -2.47
CA LEU A 757 19.16 -29.74 -1.22
C LEU A 757 19.95 -31.05 -1.42
N SER A 758 20.80 -31.39 -0.45
CA SER A 758 21.34 -32.75 -0.38
C SER A 758 20.24 -33.77 -0.02
N SER A 759 20.38 -34.99 -0.55
CA SER A 759 19.58 -36.14 -0.14
C SER A 759 19.88 -36.52 1.33
N MET A 760 18.95 -37.22 1.97
CA MET A 760 18.93 -37.42 3.43
C MET A 760 20.20 -38.07 4.03
N ASP A 761 20.30 -37.94 5.36
CA ASP A 761 21.27 -38.59 6.27
C ASP A 761 22.69 -38.01 6.35
N GLN A 762 23.01 -36.92 5.63
CA GLN A 762 24.18 -36.09 5.97
C GLN A 762 23.78 -34.64 6.27
N SER A 763 24.43 -34.10 7.32
CA SER A 763 24.16 -32.76 7.85
C SER A 763 24.69 -31.70 6.90
N GLU A 764 23.84 -30.73 6.57
CA GLU A 764 24.25 -29.34 6.32
C GLU A 764 25.44 -29.14 5.37
N ASP A 765 25.43 -29.74 4.18
CA ASP A 765 26.35 -29.37 3.09
C ASP A 765 25.57 -29.17 1.78
N MET A 766 25.35 -27.91 1.42
CA MET A 766 24.74 -27.49 0.14
C MET A 766 25.76 -26.65 -0.63
N GLN A 767 26.22 -27.13 -1.78
CA GLN A 767 27.14 -26.37 -2.62
C GLN A 767 26.42 -25.18 -3.27
N LEU A 768 26.63 -23.99 -2.72
CA LEU A 768 26.02 -22.75 -3.20
C LEU A 768 26.90 -22.05 -4.25
N CYS A 769 26.37 -21.89 -5.46
CA CYS A 769 27.02 -21.14 -6.54
C CYS A 769 26.64 -19.64 -6.48
N ASN A 770 27.53 -18.78 -6.98
CA ASN A 770 27.22 -17.38 -7.21
C ASN A 770 26.56 -17.22 -8.58
N VAL A 771 25.29 -16.81 -8.61
CA VAL A 771 24.53 -16.66 -9.86
C VAL A 771 24.77 -15.28 -10.47
N GLY A 772 24.69 -14.21 -9.67
CA GLY A 772 24.92 -12.83 -10.10
C GLY A 772 24.69 -11.83 -8.97
N GLY A 773 24.92 -10.53 -9.20
CA GLY A 773 24.75 -9.50 -8.17
C GLY A 773 25.76 -8.37 -8.31
N ALA A 774 25.93 -7.59 -7.24
CA ALA A 774 27.01 -6.62 -7.11
C ALA A 774 28.13 -7.13 -6.19
N ASP A 775 29.35 -6.65 -6.45
CA ASP A 775 30.50 -6.82 -5.56
C ASP A 775 30.35 -6.00 -4.26
N VAL A 776 31.27 -6.21 -3.32
CA VAL A 776 31.32 -5.45 -2.06
C VAL A 776 31.47 -3.96 -2.34
N TYR A 777 30.57 -3.17 -1.75
CA TYR A 777 30.62 -1.72 -1.79
C TYR A 777 31.57 -1.20 -0.69
N GLU A 778 32.87 -1.26 -0.99
CA GLU A 778 33.97 -0.77 -0.15
C GLU A 778 33.70 0.61 0.44
N GLY A 779 34.30 0.94 1.59
CA GLY A 779 34.36 2.30 2.14
C GLY A 779 33.82 2.48 3.55
N PHE A 780 33.20 1.45 4.13
CA PHE A 780 32.79 1.44 5.52
C PHE A 780 32.72 0.03 6.12
N ASP A 781 32.97 -0.06 7.41
CA ASP A 781 32.70 -1.24 8.24
C ASP A 781 31.23 -1.27 8.66
N TRP A 782 30.78 -2.46 9.06
CA TRP A 782 29.57 -2.65 9.85
C TRP A 782 29.81 -3.64 11.00
N GLN A 783 29.01 -3.53 12.06
CA GLN A 783 29.10 -4.41 13.22
C GLN A 783 27.70 -4.64 13.84
N PRO A 784 27.24 -5.88 14.01
CA PRO A 784 26.06 -6.19 14.80
C PRO A 784 26.38 -6.13 16.30
N MET A 785 25.42 -5.66 17.09
CA MET A 785 25.50 -5.49 18.53
C MET A 785 24.28 -6.15 19.19
N LEU A 786 24.52 -6.86 20.30
CA LEU A 786 23.47 -7.34 21.21
C LEU A 786 23.67 -6.61 22.55
N ILE A 787 22.62 -6.00 23.08
CA ILE A 787 22.68 -5.07 24.20
C ILE A 787 21.75 -5.54 25.31
N THR A 788 22.31 -5.70 26.50
CA THR A 788 21.58 -6.02 27.73
C THR A 788 21.19 -4.71 28.44
N PRO A 789 19.90 -4.45 28.71
CA PRO A 789 19.49 -3.36 29.59
C PRO A 789 20.06 -3.57 31.01
N PRO A 790 20.56 -2.53 31.70
CA PRO A 790 20.86 -2.63 33.12
C PRO A 790 19.57 -2.82 33.94
N SER A 791 19.67 -3.27 35.19
CA SER A 791 18.51 -3.60 36.04
C SER A 791 17.51 -2.46 36.26
N GLN A 792 17.92 -1.19 36.12
CA GLN A 792 17.02 -0.02 36.19
C GLN A 792 16.22 0.24 34.90
N GLU A 793 16.54 -0.46 33.82
CA GLU A 793 15.90 -0.41 32.49
C GLU A 793 15.33 -1.77 32.09
N GLU A 794 15.45 -2.80 32.94
CA GLU A 794 14.84 -4.11 32.74
C GLU A 794 13.31 -4.05 32.72
N ASN A 795 12.67 -4.96 31.98
CA ASN A 795 11.22 -5.13 32.03
C ASN A 795 10.89 -6.18 33.10
N HIS A 796 10.23 -5.78 34.19
CA HIS A 796 9.96 -6.70 35.31
C HIS A 796 8.95 -7.83 34.98
N GLN A 797 8.14 -7.70 33.93
CA GLN A 797 7.27 -8.77 33.43
C GLN A 797 8.01 -9.71 32.47
N PHE A 798 9.03 -9.19 31.77
CA PHE A 798 9.83 -9.92 30.78
C PHE A 798 11.32 -9.69 31.04
N SER A 799 11.81 -10.23 32.16
CA SER A 799 13.21 -10.11 32.60
C SER A 799 14.19 -10.80 31.65
N GLY A 800 15.44 -10.35 31.63
CA GLY A 800 16.52 -10.91 30.79
C GLY A 800 16.40 -10.63 29.28
N LEU A 801 15.50 -9.75 28.83
CA LEU A 801 15.38 -9.39 27.41
C LEU A 801 16.52 -8.49 26.93
N ASN A 802 17.41 -9.04 26.11
CA ASN A 802 18.36 -8.30 25.28
C ASN A 802 17.66 -7.66 24.06
N PHE A 803 18.34 -6.70 23.42
CA PHE A 803 17.89 -6.10 22.16
C PHE A 803 19.06 -5.78 21.22
N GLY A 804 18.77 -5.53 19.95
CA GLY A 804 19.78 -5.43 18.89
C GLY A 804 20.14 -4.02 18.47
N ALA A 805 21.32 -3.85 17.88
CA ALA A 805 21.65 -2.73 17.02
C ALA A 805 22.67 -3.13 15.94
N ILE A 806 22.82 -2.31 14.91
CA ILE A 806 23.83 -2.47 13.86
C ILE A 806 24.50 -1.11 13.65
N LEU A 807 25.81 -1.04 13.84
CA LEU A 807 26.60 0.15 13.55
C LEU A 807 27.20 0.05 12.15
N LEU A 808 27.17 1.13 11.36
CA LEU A 808 27.99 1.33 10.16
C LEU A 808 28.93 2.53 10.41
N LYS A 809 30.21 2.42 10.04
CA LYS A 809 31.20 3.50 10.26
C LYS A 809 32.19 3.64 9.08
N PRO A 810 32.54 4.87 8.65
CA PRO A 810 33.42 5.07 7.48
C PRO A 810 34.85 4.56 7.70
N TYR A 811 35.47 3.99 6.67
CA TYR A 811 36.90 3.63 6.72
C TYR A 811 37.81 4.85 6.80
N ASN A 812 39.01 4.63 7.38
CA ASN A 812 40.19 5.48 7.20
C ASN A 812 39.94 6.98 7.38
N LEU A 813 39.20 7.34 8.44
CA LEU A 813 39.06 8.71 8.87
C LEU A 813 40.46 9.32 9.13
N PRO A 814 40.79 10.49 8.55
CA PRO A 814 42.06 11.16 8.83
C PRO A 814 42.26 11.36 10.34
N GLU A 815 43.50 11.22 10.83
CA GLU A 815 43.79 11.32 12.26
C GLU A 815 43.11 12.55 12.90
N ARG A 816 42.51 12.33 14.08
CA ARG A 816 41.74 13.32 14.86
C ARG A 816 40.36 13.71 14.29
N ARG A 817 39.93 13.22 13.12
CA ARG A 817 38.57 13.47 12.59
C ARG A 817 37.56 12.44 13.10
N LYS A 818 36.77 12.81 14.11
CA LYS A 818 35.62 12.02 14.58
C LYS A 818 34.41 12.13 13.62
N SER A 819 33.63 11.06 13.53
CA SER A 819 32.38 11.00 12.75
C SER A 819 31.16 11.44 13.57
N PRO A 820 30.29 12.32 13.04
CA PRO A 820 28.96 12.57 13.61
C PRO A 820 28.09 11.31 13.50
N LEU A 821 27.26 11.04 14.50
CA LEU A 821 26.45 9.83 14.58
C LEU A 821 24.99 10.11 14.18
N VAL A 822 24.46 9.33 13.24
CA VAL A 822 23.04 9.33 12.86
C VAL A 822 22.38 8.06 13.40
N VAL A 823 21.48 8.24 14.36
CA VAL A 823 20.67 7.16 14.94
C VAL A 823 19.45 6.96 14.05
N ASN A 824 19.40 5.83 13.35
CA ASN A 824 18.33 5.47 12.42
C ASN A 824 17.39 4.47 13.11
N ILE A 825 16.09 4.78 13.17
CA ILE A 825 15.11 4.06 13.99
C ILE A 825 13.99 3.53 13.10
N HIS A 826 13.73 2.22 13.13
CA HIS A 826 12.69 1.62 12.29
C HIS A 826 11.28 1.93 12.79
N GLY A 827 10.34 2.00 11.85
CA GLY A 827 8.91 1.97 12.13
C GLY A 827 8.40 0.58 12.52
N GLY A 828 7.09 0.47 12.75
CA GLY A 828 6.45 -0.76 13.18
C GLY A 828 5.45 -0.49 14.31
N PRO A 829 5.83 -0.67 15.59
CA PRO A 829 7.18 -0.98 16.09
C PRO A 829 7.66 -2.39 15.76
N HIS A 830 6.74 -3.34 15.58
CA HIS A 830 7.04 -4.74 15.28
C HIS A 830 7.57 -4.90 13.84
N ALA A 831 8.87 -4.69 13.70
CA ALA A 831 9.72 -4.94 12.54
C ALA A 831 11.16 -5.11 13.07
N HIS A 832 12.16 -5.25 12.19
CA HIS A 832 13.57 -5.07 12.55
C HIS A 832 14.37 -4.54 11.36
N PHE A 833 15.56 -4.01 11.63
CA PHE A 833 16.64 -3.88 10.67
C PHE A 833 17.47 -5.18 10.66
N ALA A 834 17.53 -5.85 9.51
CA ALA A 834 18.55 -6.84 9.26
C ALA A 834 19.90 -6.16 8.93
N ALA A 835 20.99 -6.92 9.04
CA ALA A 835 22.26 -6.62 8.42
C ALA A 835 22.19 -6.88 6.91
N ASP A 836 21.30 -6.13 6.24
CA ASP A 836 21.06 -6.14 4.79
C ASP A 836 21.51 -4.83 4.13
N TRP A 837 21.45 -4.81 2.79
CA TRP A 837 21.83 -3.62 2.02
C TRP A 837 20.82 -2.48 2.20
N ASN A 838 21.14 -1.57 3.13
CA ASN A 838 20.36 -0.36 3.34
C ASN A 838 20.98 0.84 2.59
N ALA A 839 20.47 1.13 1.39
CA ALA A 839 20.94 2.23 0.54
C ALA A 839 20.92 3.63 1.21
N THR A 840 20.07 3.87 2.22
CA THR A 840 20.08 5.12 3.00
C THR A 840 21.21 5.15 4.01
N ALA A 841 21.44 4.05 4.73
CA ALA A 841 22.55 3.94 5.66
C ALA A 841 23.90 3.98 4.93
N ALA A 842 24.09 3.18 3.88
CA ALA A 842 25.30 3.16 3.06
C ALA A 842 25.64 4.55 2.48
N ALA A 843 24.63 5.29 1.98
CA ALA A 843 24.83 6.64 1.45
C ALA A 843 25.14 7.67 2.55
N LEU A 844 24.55 7.56 3.75
CA LEU A 844 24.93 8.39 4.90
C LEU A 844 26.38 8.10 5.32
N THR A 845 26.78 6.83 5.42
CA THR A 845 28.14 6.45 5.81
C THR A 845 29.17 6.95 4.81
N LYS A 846 28.89 6.82 3.50
CA LYS A 846 29.73 7.41 2.43
C LYS A 846 29.81 8.94 2.44
N LEU A 847 28.84 9.64 3.04
CA LEU A 847 28.85 11.10 3.21
C LEU A 847 29.52 11.55 4.52
N GLY A 848 30.15 10.62 5.25
CA GLY A 848 31.00 10.89 6.42
C GLY A 848 30.28 10.88 7.76
N PHE A 849 29.08 10.29 7.84
CA PHE A 849 28.40 10.00 9.10
C PHE A 849 28.73 8.57 9.57
N ALA A 850 28.59 8.29 10.85
CA ALA A 850 28.32 6.92 11.30
C ALA A 850 26.80 6.72 11.39
N VAL A 851 26.32 5.49 11.23
CA VAL A 851 24.88 5.17 11.29
C VAL A 851 24.64 4.04 12.28
N LEU A 852 23.82 4.28 13.30
CA LEU A 852 23.39 3.27 14.26
C LEU A 852 21.92 2.91 14.00
N MET A 853 21.67 1.69 13.53
CA MET A 853 20.35 1.12 13.26
C MET A 853 19.91 0.29 14.46
N VAL A 854 18.89 0.72 15.21
CA VAL A 854 18.52 0.08 16.50
C VAL A 854 17.26 -0.78 16.38
N ASN A 855 17.34 -2.02 16.90
CA ASN A 855 16.28 -3.01 17.06
C ASN A 855 15.88 -3.11 18.54
N TYR A 856 15.09 -2.15 19.02
CA TYR A 856 14.65 -2.01 20.42
C TYR A 856 13.71 -3.14 20.88
N ARG A 857 13.52 -3.37 22.19
CA ARG A 857 12.57 -4.38 22.69
C ARG A 857 11.17 -4.07 22.19
N GLY A 858 10.58 -5.03 21.48
CA GLY A 858 9.39 -4.86 20.62
C GLY A 858 9.65 -5.16 19.14
N SER A 859 10.92 -5.29 18.74
CA SER A 859 11.35 -5.68 17.39
C SER A 859 11.11 -7.17 17.11
N THR A 860 10.94 -7.52 15.83
CA THR A 860 10.86 -8.92 15.37
C THR A 860 12.22 -9.60 15.39
N GLY A 861 12.25 -10.93 15.56
CA GLY A 861 13.50 -11.72 15.59
C GLY A 861 14.13 -11.91 16.97
N PHE A 862 13.42 -11.58 18.05
CA PHE A 862 13.86 -11.75 19.45
C PHE A 862 12.90 -12.60 20.31
N GLY A 863 11.96 -13.31 19.67
CA GLY A 863 10.87 -14.04 20.34
C GLY A 863 9.65 -13.17 20.66
N GLN A 864 8.51 -13.83 20.91
CA GLN A 864 7.24 -13.17 21.22
C GLN A 864 7.27 -12.39 22.55
N ASP A 865 8.10 -12.79 23.53
CA ASP A 865 8.30 -12.02 24.77
C ASP A 865 8.83 -10.61 24.47
N ALA A 866 9.76 -10.48 23.51
CA ALA A 866 10.27 -9.18 23.10
C ALA A 866 9.15 -8.32 22.48
N ILE A 867 8.32 -8.91 21.60
CA ILE A 867 7.15 -8.27 20.99
C ILE A 867 6.17 -7.75 22.07
N GLU A 868 5.83 -8.60 23.04
CA GLU A 868 4.84 -8.30 24.08
C GLU A 868 5.35 -7.30 25.12
N SER A 869 6.64 -7.31 25.44
CA SER A 869 7.26 -6.39 26.41
C SER A 869 7.01 -4.91 26.11
N LEU A 870 6.80 -4.56 24.83
CA LEU A 870 6.57 -3.18 24.40
C LEU A 870 5.10 -2.73 24.56
N LEU A 871 4.15 -3.67 24.64
CA LEU A 871 2.73 -3.35 24.81
C LEU A 871 2.51 -2.69 26.17
N GLY A 872 2.04 -1.44 26.18
CA GLY A 872 1.96 -0.63 27.39
C GLY A 872 3.21 0.18 27.72
N ASN A 873 4.36 -0.11 27.12
CA ASN A 873 5.66 0.50 27.44
C ASN A 873 6.22 1.42 26.34
N VAL A 874 5.47 1.66 25.26
CA VAL A 874 5.83 2.63 24.20
C VAL A 874 6.03 4.05 24.76
N GLY A 875 7.03 4.76 24.23
CA GLY A 875 7.43 6.08 24.71
C GLY A 875 8.31 6.06 25.97
N SER A 876 8.69 4.86 26.44
CA SER A 876 9.48 4.66 27.66
C SER A 876 10.53 3.56 27.49
N GLN A 877 10.13 2.31 27.27
CA GLN A 877 11.07 1.19 27.10
C GLN A 877 11.86 1.32 25.79
N ASP A 878 11.14 1.50 24.68
CA ASP A 878 11.68 1.68 23.34
C ASP A 878 12.53 2.97 23.23
N VAL A 879 12.14 4.04 23.92
CA VAL A 879 12.91 5.29 24.02
C VAL A 879 14.23 5.08 24.79
N LYS A 880 14.18 4.38 25.93
CA LYS A 880 15.37 4.03 26.72
C LYS A 880 16.30 3.12 25.95
N ASP A 881 15.80 2.09 25.26
CA ASP A 881 16.61 1.15 24.47
C ASP A 881 17.40 1.87 23.37
N VAL A 882 16.77 2.80 22.65
CA VAL A 882 17.49 3.60 21.63
C VAL A 882 18.53 4.52 22.27
N HIS A 883 18.24 5.15 23.41
CA HIS A 883 19.24 5.99 24.08
C HIS A 883 20.41 5.14 24.66
N ARG A 884 20.10 3.99 25.27
CA ARG A 884 21.05 2.99 25.76
C ARG A 884 21.98 2.49 24.66
N ALA A 885 21.43 2.17 23.47
CA ALA A 885 22.23 1.80 22.31
C ALA A 885 23.25 2.88 21.95
N VAL A 886 22.80 4.14 21.88
CA VAL A 886 23.66 5.28 21.53
C VAL A 886 24.77 5.49 22.57
N LEU A 887 24.47 5.38 23.86
CA LEU A 887 25.48 5.47 24.93
C LEU A 887 26.51 4.34 24.83
N CYS A 888 26.08 3.09 24.66
CA CYS A 888 27.00 1.95 24.49
C CYS A 888 27.86 2.09 23.22
N THR A 889 27.29 2.54 22.10
CA THR A 889 28.03 2.81 20.86
C THR A 889 29.07 3.91 21.04
N LEU A 890 28.71 5.05 21.65
CA LEU A 890 29.64 6.17 21.88
C LEU A 890 30.74 5.84 22.91
N GLN A 891 30.45 4.96 23.88
CA GLN A 891 31.44 4.48 24.85
C GLN A 891 32.48 3.56 24.21
N ASN A 892 32.06 2.69 23.29
CA ASN A 892 32.92 1.68 22.68
C ASN A 892 33.68 2.20 21.45
N GLU A 893 33.14 3.17 20.71
CA GLU A 893 33.72 3.67 19.46
C GLU A 893 34.31 5.09 19.61
N THR A 894 35.59 5.15 19.96
CA THR A 894 36.35 6.41 20.09
C THR A 894 36.42 7.23 18.79
N THR A 895 36.12 6.61 17.64
CA THR A 895 36.00 7.23 16.31
C THR A 895 34.78 8.16 16.18
N LEU A 896 33.80 8.06 17.09
CA LEU A 896 32.55 8.82 17.02
C LEU A 896 32.60 10.12 17.82
N ASP A 897 31.75 11.06 17.45
CA ASP A 897 31.63 12.37 18.06
C ASP A 897 30.37 12.47 18.96
N PRO A 898 30.52 12.50 20.30
CA PRO A 898 29.38 12.53 21.22
C PRO A 898 28.63 13.87 21.21
N ASP A 899 29.25 14.96 20.75
CA ASP A 899 28.62 16.29 20.67
C ASP A 899 27.80 16.46 19.37
N ARG A 900 27.90 15.49 18.43
CA ARG A 900 27.31 15.57 17.08
C ARG A 900 26.44 14.35 16.76
N VAL A 901 25.48 14.07 17.63
CA VAL A 901 24.46 13.02 17.43
C VAL A 901 23.16 13.59 16.85
N ALA A 902 22.62 12.98 15.81
CA ALA A 902 21.29 13.24 15.25
C ALA A 902 20.41 11.98 15.25
N VAL A 903 19.09 12.17 15.27
CA VAL A 903 18.10 11.08 15.16
C VAL A 903 17.30 11.18 13.87
N MET A 904 17.00 10.04 13.27
CA MET A 904 16.01 9.92 12.20
C MET A 904 15.18 8.65 12.32
N GLY A 905 13.96 8.72 11.80
CA GLY A 905 13.07 7.57 11.72
C GLY A 905 11.78 7.91 11.01
N GLY A 906 10.89 6.93 10.89
CA GLY A 906 9.53 7.17 10.39
C GLY A 906 8.51 6.22 10.98
N SER A 907 7.23 6.60 10.90
CA SER A 907 6.16 5.89 11.61
C SER A 907 6.47 5.84 13.12
N HIS A 908 6.49 4.66 13.75
CA HIS A 908 6.97 4.47 15.13
C HIS A 908 8.41 4.94 15.37
N GLY A 909 9.31 4.78 14.40
CA GLY A 909 10.67 5.33 14.49
C GLY A 909 10.69 6.87 14.47
N GLY A 910 9.67 7.49 13.88
CA GLY A 910 9.45 8.93 13.94
C GLY A 910 8.88 9.39 15.28
N PHE A 911 8.00 8.60 15.89
CA PHE A 911 7.53 8.74 17.27
C PHE A 911 8.71 8.68 18.25
N LEU A 912 9.60 7.70 18.10
CA LEU A 912 10.84 7.58 18.87
C LEU A 912 11.79 8.76 18.65
N ALA A 913 12.05 9.16 17.40
CA ALA A 913 12.88 10.32 17.10
C ALA A 913 12.32 11.63 17.69
N CYS A 914 10.99 11.78 17.82
CA CYS A 914 10.35 12.92 18.47
C CYS A 914 10.39 12.83 20.01
N HIS A 915 10.20 11.64 20.59
CA HIS A 915 10.39 11.39 22.02
C HIS A 915 11.81 11.69 22.46
N LEU A 916 12.82 11.18 21.74
CA LEU A 916 14.24 11.34 22.08
C LEU A 916 14.67 12.81 22.17
N VAL A 917 14.27 13.67 21.23
CA VAL A 917 14.57 15.12 21.30
C VAL A 917 13.73 15.89 22.31
N GLY A 918 12.68 15.30 22.86
CA GLY A 918 11.85 15.88 23.93
C GLY A 918 12.30 15.45 25.33
N GLN A 919 12.64 14.17 25.51
CA GLN A 919 13.10 13.59 26.78
C GLN A 919 14.59 13.85 27.04
N TYR A 920 15.42 13.91 26.00
CA TYR A 920 16.86 14.21 26.08
C TYR A 920 17.21 15.50 25.28
N PRO A 921 16.63 16.66 25.64
CA PRO A 921 16.58 17.85 24.77
C PRO A 921 17.92 18.55 24.53
N ASP A 922 18.96 18.22 25.29
CA ASP A 922 20.32 18.76 25.13
C ASP A 922 21.32 17.78 24.50
N PHE A 923 20.96 16.50 24.36
CA PHE A 923 21.84 15.45 23.84
C PHE A 923 21.81 15.36 22.31
N TYR A 924 20.61 15.32 21.72
CA TYR A 924 20.43 15.17 20.28
C TYR A 924 20.41 16.54 19.58
N ARG A 925 21.30 16.73 18.59
CA ARG A 925 21.50 18.02 17.91
C ARG A 925 20.68 18.25 16.66
N ALA A 926 20.11 17.21 16.05
CA ALA A 926 19.13 17.35 14.96
C ALA A 926 18.17 16.15 14.92
N CYS A 927 16.95 16.37 14.42
CA CYS A 927 15.95 15.33 14.19
C CYS A 927 15.37 15.40 12.77
N ALA A 928 15.16 14.25 12.13
CA ALA A 928 14.46 14.14 10.85
C ALA A 928 13.42 13.01 10.87
N ALA A 929 12.13 13.36 10.85
CA ALA A 929 11.02 12.43 11.05
C ALA A 929 10.10 12.34 9.82
N ARG A 930 9.90 11.10 9.32
CA ARG A 930 9.06 10.77 8.16
C ARG A 930 7.72 10.18 8.60
N ASN A 931 6.60 10.84 8.34
CA ASN A 931 5.26 10.42 8.81
C ASN A 931 5.24 9.94 10.29
N PRO A 932 5.70 10.77 11.26
CA PRO A 932 5.78 10.36 12.66
C PRO A 932 4.39 10.28 13.31
N VAL A 933 4.18 9.28 14.18
CA VAL A 933 3.09 9.34 15.16
C VAL A 933 3.46 10.35 16.24
N ILE A 934 2.57 11.31 16.49
CA ILE A 934 2.79 12.45 17.40
C ILE A 934 1.85 12.41 18.60
N ASN A 935 0.61 11.97 18.39
CA ASN A 935 -0.47 11.97 19.37
C ASN A 935 -1.44 10.80 19.10
N ALA A 936 -1.30 9.69 19.83
CA ALA A 936 -2.17 8.51 19.68
C ALA A 936 -3.63 8.79 20.11
N ALA A 937 -3.86 9.81 20.96
CA ALA A 937 -5.20 10.19 21.40
C ALA A 937 -6.07 10.77 20.26
N THR A 938 -5.48 11.23 19.15
CA THR A 938 -6.21 11.83 18.01
C THR A 938 -6.34 10.92 16.77
N LEU A 939 -5.83 9.68 16.81
CA LEU A 939 -5.82 8.77 15.65
C LEU A 939 -7.18 8.09 15.31
N LEU A 940 -8.18 8.11 16.21
CA LEU A 940 -9.40 7.28 16.09
C LEU A 940 -10.13 7.39 14.74
N GLY A 941 -10.30 8.60 14.20
CA GLY A 941 -10.99 8.82 12.92
C GLY A 941 -10.04 9.06 11.74
N THR A 942 -8.74 8.78 11.89
CA THR A 942 -7.71 9.24 10.93
C THR A 942 -6.60 8.24 10.62
N SER A 943 -6.70 7.01 11.13
CA SER A 943 -5.78 5.90 10.85
C SER A 943 -6.55 4.67 10.37
N ASP A 944 -6.00 3.91 9.41
CA ASP A 944 -6.53 2.61 9.00
C ASP A 944 -6.30 1.51 10.07
N ILE A 945 -5.52 1.78 11.12
CA ILE A 945 -5.19 0.85 12.19
C ILE A 945 -5.62 1.36 13.57
N VAL A 946 -6.91 1.67 13.72
CA VAL A 946 -7.49 2.18 14.97
C VAL A 946 -7.35 1.24 16.17
N ASP A 947 -7.02 -0.04 15.95
CA ASP A 947 -6.68 -1.01 16.99
C ASP A 947 -5.33 -0.71 17.67
N TRP A 948 -4.32 -0.30 16.89
CA TRP A 948 -2.95 -0.17 17.39
C TRP A 948 -2.79 0.87 18.49
N ARG A 949 -3.58 1.96 18.47
CA ARG A 949 -3.55 3.02 19.49
C ARG A 949 -3.97 2.53 20.89
N TYR A 950 -4.72 1.43 20.99
CA TYR A 950 -5.09 0.80 22.25
C TYR A 950 -3.99 -0.18 22.67
N SER A 951 -3.61 -1.10 21.77
CA SER A 951 -2.62 -2.14 22.08
C SER A 951 -1.24 -1.59 22.42
N SER A 952 -0.81 -0.51 21.76
CA SER A 952 0.45 0.17 22.07
C SER A 952 0.52 0.67 23.52
N VAL A 953 -0.60 1.14 24.07
CA VAL A 953 -0.69 1.64 25.45
C VAL A 953 -1.10 0.59 26.47
N GLY A 954 -1.23 -0.69 26.06
CA GLY A 954 -1.52 -1.82 26.94
C GLY A 954 -3.01 -2.10 27.12
N ILE A 955 -3.87 -1.50 26.30
CA ILE A 955 -5.32 -1.69 26.34
C ILE A 955 -5.71 -2.69 25.23
N GLN A 956 -6.41 -3.77 25.59
CA GLN A 956 -7.01 -4.67 24.60
C GLN A 956 -8.03 -3.91 23.76
N TYR A 957 -8.13 -4.25 22.47
CA TYR A 957 -9.07 -3.64 21.53
C TYR A 957 -10.22 -4.60 21.21
N ALA A 958 -11.44 -4.05 21.13
CA ALA A 958 -12.61 -4.65 20.53
C ALA A 958 -13.40 -3.59 19.73
N PHE A 959 -14.19 -4.01 18.75
CA PHE A 959 -14.89 -3.10 17.84
C PHE A 959 -16.00 -2.26 18.49
N ASP A 960 -16.58 -2.74 19.59
CA ASP A 960 -17.57 -2.08 20.43
C ASP A 960 -16.94 -1.16 21.50
N GLN A 961 -15.62 -1.18 21.64
CA GLN A 961 -14.89 -0.49 22.71
C GLN A 961 -14.50 0.96 22.34
N LEU A 962 -15.44 1.88 22.52
CA LEU A 962 -15.15 3.32 22.44
C LEU A 962 -14.12 3.75 23.52
N PRO A 963 -13.25 4.73 23.24
CA PRO A 963 -12.20 5.12 24.16
C PRO A 963 -12.76 5.96 25.32
N THR A 964 -12.54 5.50 26.55
CA THR A 964 -12.82 6.27 27.78
C THR A 964 -11.88 7.46 27.93
N SER A 965 -12.24 8.44 28.76
CA SER A 965 -11.36 9.55 29.15
C SER A 965 -9.99 9.06 29.64
N GLN A 966 -9.95 8.04 30.50
CA GLN A 966 -8.72 7.45 31.01
C GLN A 966 -7.87 6.81 29.90
N SER A 967 -8.50 6.15 28.91
CA SER A 967 -7.77 5.60 27.76
C SER A 967 -7.16 6.70 26.88
N LEU A 968 -7.87 7.81 26.66
CA LEU A 968 -7.35 8.97 25.92
C LEU A 968 -6.22 9.67 26.66
N ILE A 969 -6.29 9.76 27.99
CA ILE A 969 -5.21 10.25 28.85
C ILE A 969 -3.98 9.35 28.68
N SER A 970 -4.10 8.03 28.82
CA SER A 970 -2.96 7.11 28.66
C SER A 970 -2.35 7.13 27.24
N MET A 971 -3.19 7.32 26.21
CA MET A 971 -2.73 7.56 24.83
C MET A 971 -1.97 8.88 24.66
N LEU A 972 -2.34 9.93 25.39
CA LEU A 972 -1.64 11.21 25.38
C LEU A 972 -0.32 11.13 26.17
N GLU A 973 -0.33 10.54 27.36
CA GLU A 973 0.83 10.41 28.26
C GLU A 973 1.98 9.59 27.66
N LYS A 974 1.69 8.67 26.74
CA LYS A 974 2.70 7.88 26.02
C LYS A 974 3.10 8.49 24.67
N SER A 975 2.54 9.65 24.30
CA SER A 975 2.77 10.32 23.01
C SER A 975 3.80 11.45 23.08
N PRO A 976 4.70 11.61 22.09
CA PRO A 976 5.81 12.58 22.15
C PRO A 976 5.36 14.05 22.17
N ILE A 977 4.11 14.35 21.81
CA ILE A 977 3.55 15.70 21.88
C ILE A 977 3.64 16.32 23.29
N ILE A 978 3.59 15.53 24.37
CA ILE A 978 3.71 16.06 25.74
C ILE A 978 5.10 16.66 26.02
N HIS A 979 6.13 16.16 25.31
CA HIS A 979 7.50 16.66 25.41
C HIS A 979 7.81 17.76 24.38
N ALA A 980 6.84 18.19 23.56
CA ALA A 980 7.05 19.23 22.55
C ALA A 980 7.40 20.60 23.15
N ALA A 981 7.20 20.81 24.45
CA ALA A 981 7.68 21.99 25.14
C ALA A 981 9.21 21.98 25.36
N GLN A 982 9.80 20.79 25.49
CA GLN A 982 11.21 20.57 25.84
C GLN A 982 12.11 20.54 24.60
N ILE A 983 11.58 20.23 23.41
CA ILE A 983 12.35 20.08 22.17
C ILE A 983 13.12 21.36 21.81
N ARG A 984 14.45 21.29 21.91
CA ARG A 984 15.41 22.33 21.49
C ARG A 984 16.03 22.04 20.12
N ALA A 985 16.16 20.76 19.77
CA ALA A 985 16.78 20.31 18.52
C ALA A 985 16.00 20.78 17.27
N PRO A 986 16.69 21.21 16.20
CA PRO A 986 16.07 21.43 14.89
C PRO A 986 15.38 20.17 14.33
N VAL A 987 14.09 20.29 14.00
CA VAL A 987 13.28 19.17 13.47
C VAL A 987 12.93 19.36 11.98
N LEU A 988 13.28 18.38 11.15
CA LEU A 988 12.79 18.23 9.78
C LEU A 988 11.62 17.23 9.75
N LEU A 989 10.45 17.69 9.32
CA LEU A 989 9.26 16.86 9.12
C LEU A 989 9.06 16.57 7.62
N MET A 990 8.77 15.32 7.28
CA MET A 990 8.49 14.86 5.92
C MET A 990 7.16 14.10 5.92
N LEU A 991 6.13 14.67 5.27
CA LEU A 991 4.74 14.23 5.43
C LEU A 991 4.09 13.85 4.09
N GLY A 992 3.42 12.70 4.06
CA GLY A 992 2.64 12.22 2.92
C GLY A 992 1.21 12.76 2.95
N GLY A 993 0.82 13.54 1.95
CA GLY A 993 -0.49 14.18 1.86
C GLY A 993 -1.68 13.22 1.73
N ARG A 994 -1.43 11.93 1.47
CA ARG A 994 -2.42 10.86 1.38
C ARG A 994 -2.16 9.70 2.36
N ASP A 995 -1.31 9.90 3.36
CA ASP A 995 -1.01 8.90 4.39
C ASP A 995 -2.28 8.54 5.18
N ARG A 996 -2.67 7.26 5.12
CA ARG A 996 -3.83 6.72 5.86
C ARG A 996 -3.42 5.93 7.10
N ARG A 997 -2.14 5.63 7.27
CA ARG A 997 -1.58 4.89 8.42
C ARG A 997 -1.32 5.85 9.58
N VAL A 998 -0.73 7.00 9.28
CA VAL A 998 -0.46 8.09 10.22
C VAL A 998 -0.85 9.41 9.55
N SER A 999 -2.07 9.89 9.82
CA SER A 999 -2.60 11.13 9.25
C SER A 999 -1.58 12.28 9.31
N PRO A 1000 -1.30 12.99 8.20
CA PRO A 1000 -0.27 14.02 8.15
C PRO A 1000 -0.56 15.23 9.07
N HIS A 1001 -1.78 15.31 9.61
CA HIS A 1001 -2.14 16.26 10.67
C HIS A 1001 -1.35 16.03 11.97
N GLN A 1002 -0.89 14.80 12.24
CA GLN A 1002 0.02 14.48 13.36
C GLN A 1002 1.30 15.30 13.27
N GLY A 1003 1.98 15.29 12.11
CA GLY A 1003 3.16 16.11 11.88
C GLY A 1003 2.86 17.62 11.90
N LEU A 1004 1.66 18.02 11.47
CA LEU A 1004 1.23 19.42 11.52
C LEU A 1004 0.96 19.91 12.95
N GLU A 1005 0.51 19.04 13.85
CA GLU A 1005 0.34 19.29 15.29
C GLU A 1005 1.69 19.65 15.93
N LEU A 1006 2.71 18.78 15.76
CA LEU A 1006 4.07 19.06 16.24
C LEU A 1006 4.68 20.30 15.56
N TYR A 1007 4.50 20.47 14.24
CA TYR A 1007 5.00 21.65 13.53
C TYR A 1007 4.48 22.95 14.13
N ARG A 1008 3.18 23.02 14.48
CA ARG A 1008 2.57 24.20 15.10
C ARG A 1008 3.10 24.43 16.52
N ALA A 1009 3.26 23.37 17.30
CA ALA A 1009 3.85 23.44 18.65
C ALA A 1009 5.31 23.94 18.63
N LEU A 1010 6.14 23.46 17.69
CA LEU A 1010 7.52 23.92 17.55
C LEU A 1010 7.60 25.36 17.01
N LYS A 1011 6.76 25.73 16.03
CA LYS A 1011 6.71 27.10 15.48
C LYS A 1011 6.30 28.15 16.51
N SER A 1012 5.30 27.88 17.35
CA SER A 1012 4.86 28.84 18.37
C SER A 1012 5.96 29.10 19.42
N ARG A 1013 6.77 28.08 19.71
CA ARG A 1013 7.93 28.14 20.62
C ARG A 1013 9.22 28.68 19.97
N LYS A 1014 9.20 28.95 18.66
CA LYS A 1014 10.35 29.37 17.84
C LYS A 1014 11.47 28.32 17.72
N THR A 1015 11.22 27.06 18.08
CA THR A 1015 12.17 25.96 17.81
C THR A 1015 12.38 25.84 16.30
N PRO A 1016 13.61 25.66 15.79
CA PRO A 1016 13.85 25.49 14.37
C PRO A 1016 13.11 24.26 13.83
N VAL A 1017 12.19 24.48 12.90
CA VAL A 1017 11.41 23.40 12.29
C VAL A 1017 11.14 23.69 10.82
N ARG A 1018 11.33 22.68 9.97
CA ARG A 1018 11.01 22.68 8.53
C ARG A 1018 10.06 21.51 8.25
N LEU A 1019 9.10 21.72 7.35
CA LEU A 1019 8.12 20.72 6.96
C LEU A 1019 8.10 20.59 5.43
N LEU A 1020 8.21 19.36 4.94
CA LEU A 1020 8.08 18.98 3.54
C LEU A 1020 6.76 18.20 3.39
N TRP A 1021 5.92 18.62 2.45
CA TRP A 1021 4.59 18.05 2.23
C TRP A 1021 4.50 17.47 0.82
N TYR A 1022 4.40 16.15 0.72
CA TYR A 1022 4.34 15.43 -0.54
C TYR A 1022 2.89 15.05 -0.85
N SER A 1023 2.19 15.90 -1.61
CA SER A 1023 0.74 15.86 -1.87
C SER A 1023 0.17 14.51 -2.31
N ASP A 1024 0.99 13.69 -2.96
CA ASP A 1024 0.57 12.48 -3.66
C ASP A 1024 1.22 11.20 -3.10
N GLU A 1025 1.80 11.28 -1.90
CA GLU A 1025 2.40 10.15 -1.18
C GLU A 1025 1.50 9.64 -0.06
N GLY A 1026 1.50 8.31 0.11
CA GLY A 1026 1.02 7.64 1.32
C GLY A 1026 2.14 7.46 2.36
N HIS A 1027 1.96 6.48 3.25
CA HIS A 1027 2.80 6.30 4.44
C HIS A 1027 4.27 6.00 4.16
N SER A 1028 4.57 5.28 3.08
CA SER A 1028 5.95 4.83 2.80
C SER A 1028 6.86 5.91 2.20
N LEU A 1029 6.31 7.05 1.72
CA LEU A 1029 7.01 8.08 0.94
C LEU A 1029 7.92 7.45 -0.12
N SER A 1030 7.35 6.63 -1.01
CA SER A 1030 8.07 5.56 -1.73
C SER A 1030 8.27 5.77 -3.22
N LYS A 1031 7.79 6.88 -3.83
CA LYS A 1031 8.24 7.22 -5.19
C LYS A 1031 9.72 7.61 -5.18
N VAL A 1032 10.45 7.28 -6.24
CA VAL A 1032 11.91 7.46 -6.33
C VAL A 1032 12.33 8.92 -6.13
N ASN A 1033 11.61 9.87 -6.75
CA ASN A 1033 11.85 11.31 -6.56
C ASN A 1033 11.61 11.75 -5.11
N THR A 1034 10.57 11.24 -4.46
CA THR A 1034 10.24 11.54 -3.06
C THR A 1034 11.31 10.99 -2.12
N GLN A 1035 11.77 9.75 -2.33
CA GLN A 1035 12.87 9.17 -1.54
C GLN A 1035 14.17 9.97 -1.69
N SER A 1036 14.50 10.40 -2.91
CA SER A 1036 15.67 11.23 -3.18
C SER A 1036 15.58 12.61 -2.53
N ASP A 1037 14.42 13.28 -2.58
CA ASP A 1037 14.23 14.56 -1.91
C ASP A 1037 14.24 14.42 -0.37
N CYS A 1038 13.60 13.39 0.20
CA CYS A 1038 13.73 13.08 1.63
C CYS A 1038 15.19 12.92 2.04
N PHE A 1039 15.95 12.06 1.37
CA PHE A 1039 17.36 11.82 1.68
C PHE A 1039 18.21 13.10 1.55
N PHE A 1040 18.06 13.82 0.44
CA PHE A 1040 18.80 15.06 0.17
C PHE A 1040 18.54 16.12 1.26
N ASN A 1041 17.29 16.29 1.68
CA ASN A 1041 16.97 17.24 2.75
C ASN A 1041 17.39 16.75 4.15
N ILE A 1042 17.37 15.44 4.44
CA ILE A 1042 17.93 14.86 5.68
C ILE A 1042 19.42 15.20 5.77
N VAL A 1043 20.22 14.92 4.74
CA VAL A 1043 21.66 15.18 4.75
C VAL A 1043 21.95 16.68 4.85
N LEU A 1044 21.20 17.53 4.15
CA LEU A 1044 21.34 18.99 4.29
C LEU A 1044 21.04 19.46 5.72
N TRP A 1045 19.97 18.96 6.35
CA TRP A 1045 19.60 19.31 7.73
C TRP A 1045 20.69 18.90 8.72
N PHE A 1046 21.27 17.71 8.56
CA PHE A 1046 22.35 17.24 9.44
C PHE A 1046 23.69 17.94 9.14
N LYS A 1047 24.03 18.23 7.88
CA LYS A 1047 25.20 19.05 7.54
C LYS A 1047 25.05 20.54 7.95
N GLU A 1048 23.83 21.04 8.18
CA GLU A 1048 23.57 22.41 8.69
C GLU A 1048 23.55 22.49 10.23
N HIS A 1049 23.20 21.42 10.94
CA HIS A 1049 22.97 21.45 12.39
C HIS A 1049 23.95 20.60 13.23
N LEU A 1050 24.90 19.90 12.60
CA LEU A 1050 26.00 19.18 13.26
C LEU A 1050 27.40 19.76 12.95
N ASN A 1051 27.53 20.93 12.33
CA ASN A 1051 28.83 21.55 11.97
C ASN A 1051 28.95 23.00 12.44
#